data_AF-A0A7V7MPI7-F1
#
_entry.id   AF-A0A7V7MPI7-F1
#
_cell.length_a   1.000
_cell.length_b   1.000
_cell.length_c   1.000
_cell.angle_alpha   90.00
_cell.angle_beta   90.00
_cell.angle_gamma   90.00
#
_symmetry.space_group_name_H-M   'P 1'
#
loop_
_entity.id
_entity.type
_entity.pdbx_description
1 polymer ?
#
loop_
_entity_poly.entity_id
_entity_poly.type
_entity_poly.pdbx_seq_one_letter_code
_entity_poly.pdbx_strand_id
1 'polypeptide(L)'
;MSGGLYDQYLGLLLRGEYPEVEDFLAGQGEVSEELRLRLEQLRATAIRTAGKLPFPKLGPYRLLENLDQGGMGLVFRAIHERLGREVALKILRPELAASGVAVERFHREAQSIAKLQHPNIVTVFDAGEHQGVVYLAMEFVPGRTLAEVLREDADSLPLAQKVKWIRDLARALACAHAAGVVHRDVKPSNVRITPDQRAMLLDFGLVRSLRSEEVTLTDGFAGSPSYASPEQVSHDLEIHDRTDVYSLGVTLYECLTLRKAFEGPTVESLFHKILTGDFIPPRKVNKSLPRDLEIVVLKAMETEPKRRYGDAEAFAEDLDAVLELRPIAGRPPGLVTRLRKFAQRRPALAASVLVTALALTAMLVLLLQQSQQQAERIRGEAIAARDRASRLVAEYARQRTNFRELDHAIGHLQERMTYQHLTREDYAQLDRKEKEVEISRQQQGLMFSEILQLLRQAERIWPEIDGTETVRAALYQEKLTDALDSRDLLAAEFYRNLIQEHDPSRQSNQGHESVSGTTPIQVESEPPGAEVHLFQYRELSEVYPGTNRRYAAFPHRGEPVLPAGTFCLQVMETHPPVQIGDLIVELAGQPIEDLVLTRSASGEFQPLSFPDGRPVRNGFEMRKVLAENPTLWAALPEDAVRENHRLPIPALLVRGNELLQAELAPGTETRTTAAPIFFSPETAVGQTPLQLALHEGAHFIVLKKEGFEDLIVPLNPLVERGRRARMLRLLPLGETPPGFVRVPRYGDLRAFWIMETEVTSGEYLEFLNDPATLAEIDASPVPIRSPRPFPLRQEGTWPRGADGRFSLPQGLPENYPVMGVSWYDAEAYASWYEKRARAGGSKLHFSLPNYDEWTYAGKGWWAFKYPYGTQYRARYAHTCFAWPEAEPGPVREFPIDRSVFGVYDTCGGAFEWLDAWWDPSRTKRRTAGGAWAHAEPEVGRVEGGMGMSPDKTGNEEGFRLVARSEEDRP
;
A
#
# COMPACT_ATOMS: atom_id res chain seq x y z
N MET A 1 35.72 32.06 -29.58
CA MET A 1 36.44 31.80 -30.85
C MET A 1 37.78 31.09 -30.64
N SER A 2 38.72 31.62 -29.84
CA SER A 2 40.11 31.10 -29.72
C SER A 2 40.26 29.58 -29.54
N GLY A 3 39.56 28.97 -28.57
CA GLY A 3 39.75 27.56 -28.21
C GLY A 3 39.47 26.53 -29.32
N GLY A 4 38.62 26.85 -30.30
CA GLY A 4 38.31 25.93 -31.40
C GLY A 4 39.45 25.74 -32.40
N LEU A 5 40.36 26.72 -32.49
CA LEU A 5 41.50 26.68 -33.40
C LEU A 5 42.61 25.77 -32.88
N TYR A 6 42.85 25.74 -31.55
CA TYR A 6 43.79 24.81 -30.92
C TYR A 6 43.41 23.34 -31.15
N ASP A 7 42.11 23.01 -31.06
CA ASP A 7 41.60 21.66 -31.29
C ASP A 7 41.77 21.20 -32.74
N GLN A 8 41.38 22.03 -33.70
CA GLN A 8 41.48 21.70 -35.12
C GLN A 8 42.95 21.47 -35.51
N TYR A 9 43.84 22.32 -35.01
CA TYR A 9 45.27 22.22 -35.24
C TYR A 9 45.89 20.98 -34.56
N LEU A 10 45.58 20.72 -33.28
CA LEU A 10 46.00 19.49 -32.60
C LEU A 10 45.46 18.23 -33.29
N GLY A 11 44.23 18.27 -33.81
CA GLY A 11 43.64 17.19 -34.59
C GLY A 11 44.34 16.94 -35.94
N LEU A 12 44.83 17.98 -36.61
CA LEU A 12 45.69 17.87 -37.79
C LEU A 12 47.01 17.19 -37.41
N LEU A 13 47.69 17.68 -36.37
CA LEU A 13 48.96 17.14 -35.89
C LEU A 13 48.86 15.66 -35.46
N LEU A 14 47.75 15.25 -34.84
CA LEU A 14 47.47 13.85 -34.45
C LEU A 14 47.11 12.95 -35.64
N ARG A 15 46.70 13.50 -36.79
CA ARG A 15 46.57 12.78 -38.06
C ARG A 15 47.88 12.74 -38.86
N GLY A 16 48.94 13.39 -38.39
CA GLY A 16 50.21 13.52 -39.10
C GLY A 16 50.22 14.63 -40.16
N GLU A 17 49.32 15.60 -40.05
CA GLU A 17 49.22 16.78 -40.92
C GLU A 17 49.84 17.99 -40.19
N TYR A 18 50.81 18.67 -40.80
CA TYR A 18 51.60 19.74 -40.14
C TYR A 18 51.55 21.10 -40.89
N PRO A 19 50.37 21.69 -41.17
CA PRO A 19 50.30 22.99 -41.84
C PRO A 19 51.05 24.08 -41.03
N GLU A 20 51.49 25.14 -41.70
CA GLU A 20 52.01 26.33 -40.99
C GLU A 20 50.89 26.96 -40.15
N VAL A 21 51.25 27.59 -39.02
CA VAL A 21 50.27 28.22 -38.12
C VAL A 21 49.54 29.36 -38.83
N GLU A 22 50.25 30.16 -39.62
CA GLU A 22 49.66 31.28 -40.38
C GLU A 22 48.66 30.82 -41.43
N ASP A 23 48.99 29.79 -42.21
CA ASP A 23 48.09 29.24 -43.24
C ASP A 23 46.81 28.65 -42.63
N PHE A 24 46.89 28.15 -41.40
CA PHE A 24 45.76 27.63 -40.64
C PHE A 24 44.91 28.74 -39.99
N LEU A 25 45.53 29.84 -39.54
CA LEU A 25 44.82 31.00 -38.99
C LEU A 25 44.28 31.96 -40.09
N ALA A 26 44.73 31.81 -41.33
CA ALA A 26 44.30 32.65 -42.45
C ALA A 26 42.77 32.60 -42.67
N GLY A 27 42.12 33.77 -42.63
CA GLY A 27 40.67 33.91 -42.80
C GLY A 27 39.86 33.69 -41.51
N GLN A 28 40.50 33.36 -40.40
CA GLN A 28 39.90 33.52 -39.06
C GLN A 28 39.90 35.01 -38.67
N GLY A 29 39.10 35.38 -37.66
CA GLY A 29 39.09 36.75 -37.11
C GLY A 29 40.36 37.08 -36.31
N GLU A 30 40.39 38.21 -35.59
CA GLU A 30 41.54 38.54 -34.72
C GLU A 30 41.83 37.40 -33.71
N VAL A 31 43.08 36.93 -33.71
CA VAL A 31 43.58 35.84 -32.87
C VAL A 31 44.60 36.40 -31.89
N SER A 32 44.54 35.97 -30.62
CA SER A 32 45.52 36.38 -29.62
C SER A 32 46.91 35.79 -29.89
N GLU A 33 47.96 36.61 -29.77
CA GLU A 33 49.36 36.20 -29.92
C GLU A 33 49.75 35.02 -29.00
N GLU A 34 49.18 34.94 -27.80
CA GLU A 34 49.42 33.80 -26.91
C GLU A 34 48.95 32.46 -27.54
N LEU A 35 47.82 32.46 -28.25
CA LEU A 35 47.36 31.26 -28.96
C LEU A 35 48.28 30.95 -30.15
N ARG A 36 48.65 31.95 -30.96
CA ARG A 36 49.62 31.80 -32.06
C ARG A 36 50.90 31.11 -31.57
N LEU A 37 51.47 31.61 -30.48
CA LEU A 37 52.68 31.04 -29.86
C LEU A 37 52.48 29.60 -29.35
N ARG A 38 51.34 29.30 -28.73
CA ARG A 38 50.97 27.93 -28.30
C ARG A 38 50.87 26.97 -29.50
N LEU A 39 50.29 27.40 -30.63
CA LEU A 39 50.19 26.59 -31.85
C LEU A 39 51.57 26.30 -32.45
N GLU A 40 52.47 27.28 -32.52
CA GLU A 40 53.85 27.06 -33.02
C GLU A 40 54.63 26.07 -32.14
N GLN A 41 54.53 26.20 -30.82
CA GLN A 41 55.16 25.28 -29.86
C GLN A 41 54.60 23.84 -29.98
N LEU A 42 53.28 23.72 -30.17
CA LEU A 42 52.62 22.43 -30.39
C LEU A 42 53.06 21.80 -31.70
N ARG A 43 53.09 22.57 -32.80
CA ARG A 43 53.57 22.13 -34.13
C ARG A 43 54.99 21.59 -34.05
N ALA A 44 55.91 22.40 -33.51
CA ALA A 44 57.32 22.04 -33.40
C ALA A 44 57.51 20.75 -32.57
N THR A 45 56.64 20.51 -31.60
CA THR A 45 56.69 19.29 -30.77
C THR A 45 56.16 18.07 -31.51
N ALA A 46 55.01 18.17 -32.19
CA ALA A 46 54.44 17.08 -32.99
C ALA A 46 55.30 16.68 -34.20
N ILE A 47 55.98 17.64 -34.85
CA ILE A 47 56.97 17.37 -35.90
C ILE A 47 58.15 16.56 -35.33
N ARG A 48 58.66 16.92 -34.15
CA ARG A 48 59.76 16.21 -33.49
C ARG A 48 59.38 14.79 -33.04
N THR A 49 58.11 14.53 -32.76
CA THR A 49 57.61 13.19 -32.38
C THR A 49 57.05 12.37 -33.55
N ALA A 50 57.18 12.87 -34.79
CA ALA A 50 56.78 12.18 -36.02
C ALA A 50 55.34 11.62 -35.98
N GLY A 51 54.39 12.44 -35.49
CA GLY A 51 52.97 12.10 -35.43
C GLY A 51 52.59 11.21 -34.25
N LYS A 52 53.54 10.87 -33.37
CA LYS A 52 53.25 10.26 -32.06
C LYS A 52 53.09 11.34 -31.00
N LEU A 53 52.52 10.95 -29.86
CA LEU A 53 52.10 11.83 -28.77
C LEU A 53 53.26 12.73 -28.29
N PRO A 54 52.98 14.00 -27.92
CA PRO A 54 54.03 14.99 -27.61
C PRO A 54 54.88 14.64 -26.37
N PHE A 55 54.41 13.72 -25.51
CA PHE A 55 55.13 13.24 -24.33
C PHE A 55 54.95 11.71 -24.20
N PRO A 56 56.01 10.94 -23.87
CA PRO A 56 55.89 9.48 -23.66
C PRO A 56 55.37 9.10 -22.25
N LYS A 57 55.37 10.05 -21.31
CA LYS A 57 55.07 9.84 -19.89
C LYS A 57 54.62 11.15 -19.26
N LEU A 58 53.68 11.08 -18.32
CA LEU A 58 53.21 12.20 -17.51
C LEU A 58 53.17 11.79 -16.04
N GLY A 59 53.91 12.46 -15.17
CA GLY A 59 54.03 12.08 -13.75
C GLY A 59 54.52 10.62 -13.61
N PRO A 60 53.85 9.76 -12.82
CA PRO A 60 54.17 8.33 -12.72
C PRO A 60 53.55 7.46 -13.84
N TYR A 61 52.82 8.05 -14.80
CA TYR A 61 52.03 7.34 -15.82
C TYR A 61 52.73 7.32 -17.17
N ARG A 62 53.12 6.14 -17.66
CA ARG A 62 53.62 5.96 -19.03
C ARG A 62 52.44 5.81 -19.98
N LEU A 63 52.37 6.67 -20.99
CA LEU A 63 51.27 6.66 -21.97
C LEU A 63 51.46 5.51 -22.96
N LEU A 64 50.35 4.92 -23.42
CA LEU A 64 50.35 3.83 -24.41
C LEU A 64 49.71 4.29 -25.72
N GLU A 65 48.41 4.56 -25.69
CA GLU A 65 47.57 4.87 -26.84
C GLU A 65 46.50 5.90 -26.46
N ASN A 66 46.05 6.71 -27.44
CA ASN A 66 44.95 7.63 -27.25
C ASN A 66 43.63 6.85 -27.29
N LEU A 67 42.78 7.02 -26.28
CA LEU A 67 41.47 6.40 -26.19
C LEU A 67 40.35 7.31 -26.70
N ASP A 68 40.46 8.62 -26.45
CA ASP A 68 39.46 9.61 -26.87
C ASP A 68 40.07 11.03 -26.99
N GLN A 69 39.50 11.84 -27.89
CA GLN A 69 39.83 13.25 -28.10
C GLN A 69 38.55 14.09 -27.98
N GLY A 70 38.09 14.27 -26.74
CA GLY A 70 36.85 14.98 -26.42
C GLY A 70 36.99 16.51 -26.33
N GLY A 71 35.85 17.19 -26.27
CA GLY A 71 35.71 18.65 -26.15
C GLY A 71 36.28 19.30 -24.87
N MET A 72 36.96 18.53 -24.02
CA MET A 72 37.50 18.96 -22.72
C MET A 72 38.94 18.51 -22.46
N GLY A 73 39.49 17.60 -23.26
CA GLY A 73 40.78 16.97 -22.99
C GLY A 73 41.09 15.77 -23.88
N LEU A 74 42.28 15.20 -23.71
CA LEU A 74 42.71 13.94 -24.31
C LEU A 74 42.66 12.85 -23.24
N VAL A 75 42.19 11.65 -23.58
CA VAL A 75 42.14 10.50 -22.65
C VAL A 75 43.10 9.42 -23.13
N PHE A 76 44.13 9.14 -22.35
CA PHE A 76 45.14 8.13 -22.67
C PHE A 76 44.94 6.84 -21.90
N ARG A 77 45.20 5.71 -22.56
CA ARG A 77 45.52 4.47 -21.84
C ARG A 77 46.94 4.59 -21.32
N ALA A 78 47.15 4.37 -20.03
CA ALA A 78 48.46 4.51 -19.40
C ALA A 78 48.71 3.43 -18.35
N ILE A 79 49.98 3.22 -17.99
CA ILE A 79 50.37 2.36 -16.88
C ILE A 79 51.05 3.20 -15.80
N HIS A 80 50.57 3.12 -14.57
CA HIS A 80 51.23 3.69 -13.39
C HIS A 80 52.44 2.82 -13.04
N GLU A 81 53.65 3.26 -13.42
CA GLU A 81 54.82 2.38 -13.51
C GLU A 81 55.23 1.72 -12.19
N ARG A 82 55.01 2.37 -11.04
CA ARG A 82 55.34 1.81 -9.71
C ARG A 82 54.36 0.75 -9.22
N LEU A 83 53.16 0.66 -9.80
CA LEU A 83 52.08 -0.23 -9.36
C LEU A 83 51.71 -1.31 -10.39
N GLY A 84 52.25 -1.22 -11.62
CA GLY A 84 51.85 -2.08 -12.74
C GLY A 84 50.38 -1.91 -13.18
N ARG A 85 49.63 -0.98 -12.57
CA ARG A 85 48.20 -0.78 -12.81
C ARG A 85 47.97 -0.01 -14.11
N GLU A 86 47.07 -0.55 -14.93
CA GLU A 86 46.52 0.13 -16.10
C GLU A 86 45.42 1.14 -15.70
N VAL A 87 45.44 2.33 -16.30
CA VAL A 87 44.54 3.45 -15.98
C VAL A 87 44.10 4.17 -17.25
N ALA A 88 42.94 4.84 -17.19
CA ALA A 88 42.61 5.93 -18.09
C ALA A 88 43.15 7.23 -17.49
N LEU A 89 43.97 7.96 -18.24
CA LEU A 89 44.59 9.21 -17.84
C LEU A 89 44.02 10.35 -18.68
N LYS A 90 43.10 11.13 -18.11
CA LYS A 90 42.47 12.27 -18.76
C LYS A 90 43.29 13.53 -18.53
N ILE A 91 43.81 14.10 -19.60
CA ILE A 91 44.61 15.33 -19.61
C ILE A 91 43.70 16.51 -19.94
N LEU A 92 43.69 17.54 -19.08
CA LEU A 92 42.95 18.78 -19.33
C LEU A 92 43.64 19.65 -20.39
N ARG A 93 42.86 20.51 -21.05
CA ARG A 93 43.35 21.48 -22.02
C ARG A 93 44.00 22.69 -21.33
N PRO A 94 45.10 23.26 -21.86
CA PRO A 94 45.77 24.44 -21.28
C PRO A 94 44.85 25.67 -21.09
N GLU A 95 43.79 25.79 -21.88
CA GLU A 95 42.81 26.89 -21.82
C GLU A 95 41.86 26.76 -20.60
N LEU A 96 41.67 25.54 -20.09
CA LEU A 96 40.89 25.27 -18.88
C LEU A 96 41.76 25.32 -17.61
N ALA A 97 43.08 25.16 -17.75
CA ALA A 97 44.06 25.25 -16.66
C ALA A 97 44.58 26.68 -16.41
N ALA A 98 44.26 27.65 -17.27
CA ALA A 98 44.80 29.01 -17.24
C ALA A 98 44.37 29.88 -16.03
N SER A 99 43.46 29.40 -15.18
CA SER A 99 43.04 30.06 -13.94
C SER A 99 43.35 29.20 -12.73
N GLY A 100 44.19 29.69 -11.81
CA GLY A 100 44.56 28.95 -10.59
C GLY A 100 43.37 28.58 -9.72
N VAL A 101 42.34 29.44 -9.67
CA VAL A 101 41.08 29.18 -8.94
C VAL A 101 40.31 28.01 -9.55
N ALA A 102 40.39 27.82 -10.87
CA ALA A 102 39.80 26.66 -11.53
C ALA A 102 40.58 25.38 -11.17
N VAL A 103 41.91 25.41 -11.18
CA VAL A 103 42.74 24.24 -10.84
C VAL A 103 42.54 23.80 -9.37
N GLU A 104 42.45 24.72 -8.41
CA GLU A 104 42.10 24.37 -7.02
C GLU A 104 40.71 23.73 -6.89
N ARG A 105 39.72 24.26 -7.63
CA ARG A 105 38.35 23.72 -7.66
C ARG A 105 38.31 22.32 -8.30
N PHE A 106 39.10 22.10 -9.36
CA PHE A 106 39.28 20.80 -10.01
C PHE A 106 39.80 19.74 -9.02
N HIS A 107 40.89 20.04 -8.30
CA HIS A 107 41.44 19.11 -7.30
C HIS A 107 40.45 18.84 -6.16
N ARG A 108 39.70 19.85 -5.70
CA ARG A 108 38.69 19.67 -4.64
C ARG A 108 37.55 18.75 -5.07
N GLU A 109 37.01 18.92 -6.27
CA GLU A 109 35.94 18.06 -6.77
C GLU A 109 36.44 16.64 -7.11
N ALA A 110 37.66 16.50 -7.64
CA ALA A 110 38.30 15.21 -7.84
C ALA A 110 38.49 14.44 -6.52
N GLN A 111 38.83 15.13 -5.42
CA GLN A 111 38.89 14.55 -4.07
C GLN A 111 37.52 14.12 -3.52
N SER A 112 36.42 14.74 -3.94
CA SER A 112 35.07 14.29 -3.59
C SER A 112 34.69 13.04 -4.38
N ILE A 113 34.96 13.01 -5.69
CA ILE A 113 34.68 11.84 -6.54
C ILE A 113 35.53 10.63 -6.13
N ALA A 114 36.79 10.82 -5.74
CA ALA A 114 37.68 9.75 -5.27
C ALA A 114 37.24 9.07 -3.95
N LYS A 115 36.21 9.60 -3.27
CA LYS A 115 35.57 8.95 -2.10
C LYS A 115 34.40 8.05 -2.50
N LEU A 116 33.86 8.18 -3.72
CA LEU A 116 32.74 7.37 -4.20
C LEU A 116 33.21 5.94 -4.47
N GLN A 117 32.47 4.96 -3.95
CA GLN A 117 32.69 3.54 -4.21
C GLN A 117 31.37 2.90 -4.59
N HIS A 118 31.14 2.69 -5.88
CA HIS A 118 29.91 2.12 -6.42
C HIS A 118 30.24 1.34 -7.71
N PRO A 119 29.69 0.12 -7.92
CA PRO A 119 30.05 -0.75 -9.07
C PRO A 119 29.68 -0.17 -10.45
N ASN A 120 28.90 0.91 -10.49
CA ASN A 120 28.49 1.64 -11.68
C ASN A 120 29.07 3.06 -11.76
N ILE A 121 30.08 3.40 -10.94
CA ILE A 121 30.87 4.66 -11.01
C ILE A 121 32.32 4.30 -11.34
N VAL A 122 32.98 5.09 -12.20
CA VAL A 122 34.42 4.93 -12.44
C VAL A 122 35.26 5.33 -11.22
N THR A 123 36.17 4.48 -10.77
CA THR A 123 37.04 4.81 -9.64
C THR A 123 38.08 5.86 -10.04
N VAL A 124 38.10 7.03 -9.37
CA VAL A 124 39.20 8.00 -9.49
C VAL A 124 40.34 7.59 -8.54
N PHE A 125 41.57 7.50 -9.05
CA PHE A 125 42.74 7.07 -8.28
C PHE A 125 43.67 8.23 -7.88
N ASP A 126 43.85 9.24 -8.74
CA ASP A 126 44.77 10.37 -8.53
C ASP A 126 44.36 11.58 -9.37
N ALA A 127 44.75 12.78 -8.95
CA ALA A 127 44.54 14.03 -9.67
C ALA A 127 45.73 14.98 -9.41
N GLY A 128 46.51 15.29 -10.43
CA GLY A 128 47.79 15.99 -10.28
C GLY A 128 48.14 16.88 -11.46
N GLU A 129 49.30 17.54 -11.36
CA GLU A 129 49.89 18.33 -12.44
C GLU A 129 51.32 17.83 -12.72
N HIS A 130 51.73 17.85 -13.98
CA HIS A 130 53.13 17.63 -14.36
C HIS A 130 53.49 18.53 -15.55
N GLN A 131 54.54 19.35 -15.40
CA GLN A 131 55.04 20.25 -16.45
C GLN A 131 53.97 21.21 -17.02
N GLY A 132 53.09 21.76 -16.17
CA GLY A 132 51.98 22.64 -16.59
C GLY A 132 50.76 21.90 -17.16
N VAL A 133 50.78 20.56 -17.15
CA VAL A 133 49.70 19.72 -17.67
C VAL A 133 48.96 19.04 -16.51
N VAL A 134 47.72 19.48 -16.27
CA VAL A 134 46.81 18.91 -15.26
C VAL A 134 46.18 17.62 -15.79
N TYR A 135 46.14 16.59 -14.94
CA TYR A 135 45.61 15.26 -15.28
C TYR A 135 44.73 14.66 -14.16
N LEU A 136 43.85 13.76 -14.57
CA LEU A 136 43.05 12.87 -13.73
C LEU A 136 43.36 11.43 -14.10
N ALA A 137 43.79 10.62 -13.14
CA ALA A 137 43.97 9.17 -13.32
C ALA A 137 42.78 8.43 -12.72
N MET A 138 42.10 7.67 -13.57
CA MET A 138 40.91 6.89 -13.22
C MET A 138 41.03 5.46 -13.73
N GLU A 139 40.15 4.60 -13.25
CA GLU A 139 40.01 3.22 -13.67
C GLU A 139 39.87 3.09 -15.19
N PHE A 140 40.69 2.23 -15.82
CA PHE A 140 40.51 1.90 -17.22
C PHE A 140 39.35 0.90 -17.34
N VAL A 141 38.17 1.42 -17.70
CA VAL A 141 36.96 0.61 -17.93
C VAL A 141 36.99 0.06 -19.37
N PRO A 142 37.18 -1.26 -19.58
CA PRO A 142 37.11 -1.86 -20.91
C PRO A 142 35.66 -1.90 -21.43
N GLY A 143 35.48 -2.17 -22.72
CA GLY A 143 34.18 -2.15 -23.39
C GLY A 143 33.99 -0.90 -24.26
N ARG A 144 32.74 -0.50 -24.55
CA ARG A 144 32.38 0.59 -25.48
C ARG A 144 31.44 1.60 -24.82
N THR A 145 31.37 2.82 -25.32
CA THR A 145 30.42 3.82 -24.81
C THR A 145 28.98 3.42 -25.17
N LEU A 146 28.01 3.84 -24.34
CA LEU A 146 26.59 3.64 -24.64
C LEU A 146 26.20 4.35 -25.96
N ALA A 147 26.88 5.46 -26.32
CA ALA A 147 26.71 6.13 -27.61
C ALA A 147 27.14 5.29 -28.84
N GLU A 148 28.13 4.40 -28.71
CA GLU A 148 28.54 3.46 -29.78
C GLU A 148 27.62 2.23 -29.81
N VAL A 149 27.32 1.69 -28.63
CA VAL A 149 26.40 0.56 -28.43
C VAL A 149 25.00 0.87 -28.97
N LEU A 150 24.49 2.10 -28.79
CA LEU A 150 23.22 2.56 -29.38
C LEU A 150 23.30 2.92 -30.88
N ARG A 151 24.48 2.94 -31.48
CA ARG A 151 24.68 3.22 -32.92
C ARG A 151 24.82 1.95 -33.74
N GLU A 152 25.52 0.95 -33.21
CA GLU A 152 25.96 -0.22 -33.95
C GLU A 152 25.19 -1.50 -33.55
N ASP A 153 24.85 -1.64 -32.26
CA ASP A 153 24.12 -2.80 -31.71
C ASP A 153 22.65 -2.47 -31.40
N ALA A 154 22.18 -1.35 -31.93
CA ALA A 154 20.94 -0.68 -31.53
C ALA A 154 19.68 -1.57 -31.61
N ASP A 155 19.62 -2.42 -32.63
CA ASP A 155 18.50 -3.32 -32.96
C ASP A 155 18.62 -4.72 -32.33
N SER A 156 19.82 -5.14 -31.90
CA SER A 156 20.05 -6.45 -31.28
C SER A 156 19.87 -6.44 -29.76
N LEU A 157 19.98 -5.26 -29.14
CA LEU A 157 19.90 -5.07 -27.69
C LEU A 157 18.46 -5.15 -27.14
N PRO A 158 18.17 -6.09 -26.22
CA PRO A 158 16.85 -6.18 -25.58
C PRO A 158 16.47 -4.88 -24.86
N LEU A 159 15.19 -4.49 -24.97
CA LEU A 159 14.65 -3.29 -24.33
C LEU A 159 14.92 -3.27 -22.82
N ALA A 160 14.74 -4.41 -22.15
CA ALA A 160 15.04 -4.57 -20.73
C ALA A 160 16.52 -4.33 -20.39
N GLN A 161 17.47 -4.67 -21.26
CA GLN A 161 18.89 -4.42 -20.98
C GLN A 161 19.21 -2.92 -21.02
N LYS A 162 18.58 -2.18 -21.94
CA LYS A 162 18.71 -0.72 -22.03
C LYS A 162 18.14 -0.02 -20.79
N VAL A 163 16.99 -0.49 -20.29
CA VAL A 163 16.36 0.06 -19.07
C VAL A 163 17.19 -0.30 -17.83
N LYS A 164 17.72 -1.53 -17.71
CA LYS A 164 18.65 -1.94 -16.64
C LYS A 164 19.84 -0.99 -16.54
N TRP A 165 20.49 -0.65 -17.65
CA TRP A 165 21.62 0.27 -17.63
C TRP A 165 21.26 1.66 -17.09
N ILE A 166 20.18 2.27 -17.56
CA ILE A 166 19.76 3.60 -17.08
C ILE A 166 19.45 3.58 -15.58
N ARG A 167 18.74 2.55 -15.12
CA ARG A 167 18.44 2.33 -13.70
C ARG A 167 19.68 2.15 -12.84
N ASP A 168 20.64 1.34 -13.27
CA ASP A 168 21.89 1.11 -12.53
C ASP A 168 22.71 2.42 -12.43
N LEU A 169 22.60 3.29 -13.44
CA LEU A 169 23.16 4.64 -13.44
C LEU A 169 22.34 5.62 -12.58
N ALA A 170 21.03 5.43 -12.44
CA ALA A 170 20.18 6.21 -11.53
C ALA A 170 20.60 5.97 -10.06
N ARG A 171 20.86 4.70 -9.69
CA ARG A 171 21.48 4.34 -8.39
C ARG A 171 22.89 4.90 -8.22
N ALA A 172 23.71 4.87 -9.29
CA ALA A 172 25.03 5.49 -9.28
C ALA A 172 24.96 7.01 -9.00
N LEU A 173 23.97 7.70 -9.57
CA LEU A 173 23.72 9.12 -9.29
C LEU A 173 23.21 9.32 -7.87
N ALA A 174 22.26 8.53 -7.37
CA ALA A 174 21.77 8.61 -5.99
C ALA A 174 22.92 8.45 -4.97
N CYS A 175 23.84 7.50 -5.21
CA CYS A 175 25.06 7.32 -4.42
C CYS A 175 25.98 8.55 -4.44
N ALA A 176 26.13 9.22 -5.58
CA ALA A 176 26.91 10.45 -5.69
C ALA A 176 26.19 11.66 -5.05
N HIS A 177 24.88 11.78 -5.21
CA HIS A 177 24.04 12.83 -4.62
C HIS A 177 24.04 12.76 -3.10
N ALA A 178 23.96 11.56 -2.51
CA ALA A 178 24.09 11.33 -1.07
C ALA A 178 25.47 11.76 -0.51
N ALA A 179 26.51 11.78 -1.34
CA ALA A 179 27.84 12.30 -1.01
C ALA A 179 28.03 13.80 -1.37
N GLY A 180 26.97 14.49 -1.80
CA GLY A 180 26.99 15.91 -2.20
C GLY A 180 27.60 16.17 -3.59
N VAL A 181 27.71 15.15 -4.45
CA VAL A 181 28.33 15.24 -5.78
C VAL A 181 27.28 15.12 -6.89
N VAL A 182 26.95 16.25 -7.54
CA VAL A 182 26.09 16.28 -8.74
C VAL A 182 26.98 16.12 -9.99
N HIS A 183 26.61 15.22 -10.91
CA HIS A 183 27.39 14.88 -12.10
C HIS A 183 27.32 15.95 -13.18
N ARG A 184 26.19 16.63 -13.33
CA ARG A 184 25.93 17.79 -14.22
C ARG A 184 26.16 17.54 -15.72
N ASP A 185 26.36 16.31 -16.19
CA ASP A 185 26.70 16.02 -17.61
C ASP A 185 26.36 14.57 -18.04
N VAL A 186 25.27 14.00 -17.54
CA VAL A 186 24.87 12.62 -17.84
C VAL A 186 24.39 12.50 -19.29
N LYS A 187 25.04 11.64 -20.09
CA LYS A 187 24.74 11.40 -21.51
C LYS A 187 25.39 10.10 -22.02
N PRO A 188 24.95 9.51 -23.15
CA PRO A 188 25.44 8.21 -23.63
C PRO A 188 26.95 8.11 -23.90
N SER A 189 27.67 9.22 -24.16
CA SER A 189 29.14 9.18 -24.30
C SER A 189 29.88 9.01 -22.97
N ASN A 190 29.27 9.48 -21.88
CA ASN A 190 29.84 9.46 -20.53
C ASN A 190 29.45 8.18 -19.77
N VAL A 191 28.92 7.17 -20.47
CA VAL A 191 28.58 5.85 -19.95
C VAL A 191 29.35 4.83 -20.77
N ARG A 192 30.10 3.93 -20.13
CA ARG A 192 30.64 2.73 -20.80
C ARG A 192 29.86 1.48 -20.40
N ILE A 193 29.59 0.66 -21.40
CA ILE A 193 29.09 -0.70 -21.24
C ILE A 193 30.30 -1.63 -21.27
N THR A 194 30.52 -2.33 -20.16
CA THR A 194 31.62 -3.28 -20.01
C THR A 194 31.34 -4.59 -20.77
N PRO A 195 32.35 -5.46 -21.01
CA PRO A 195 32.13 -6.76 -21.66
C PRO A 195 31.08 -7.62 -20.93
N ASP A 196 31.06 -7.57 -19.60
CA ASP A 196 30.08 -8.18 -18.69
C ASP A 196 28.73 -7.43 -18.60
N GLN A 197 28.44 -6.54 -19.57
CA GLN A 197 27.16 -5.84 -19.75
C GLN A 197 26.73 -4.94 -18.58
N ARG A 198 27.65 -4.48 -17.72
CA ARG A 198 27.35 -3.43 -16.73
C ARG A 198 27.56 -2.04 -17.34
N ALA A 199 26.68 -1.10 -16.99
CA ALA A 199 26.88 0.31 -17.30
C ALA A 199 27.70 0.98 -16.20
N MET A 200 28.77 1.69 -16.56
CA MET A 200 29.60 2.48 -15.65
C MET A 200 29.60 3.94 -16.08
N LEU A 201 29.27 4.82 -15.13
CA LEU A 201 29.23 6.27 -15.28
C LEU A 201 30.65 6.84 -15.19
N LEU A 202 31.02 7.64 -16.19
CA LEU A 202 32.32 8.28 -16.34
C LEU A 202 32.18 9.80 -16.31
N ASP A 203 33.29 10.50 -16.05
CA ASP A 203 33.41 11.92 -16.36
C ASP A 203 32.33 12.80 -15.71
N PHE A 204 32.23 12.68 -14.38
CA PHE A 204 31.61 13.69 -13.51
C PHE A 204 32.07 15.10 -13.93
N GLY A 205 31.14 16.05 -13.94
CA GLY A 205 31.22 17.33 -14.65
C GLY A 205 32.21 18.39 -14.11
N LEU A 206 33.35 17.95 -13.59
CA LEU A 206 34.51 18.73 -13.11
C LEU A 206 34.78 20.01 -13.91
N VAL A 207 34.62 19.95 -15.23
CA VAL A 207 34.90 21.07 -16.15
C VAL A 207 33.82 22.16 -16.15
N ARG A 208 32.54 21.83 -15.86
CA ARG A 208 31.48 22.86 -15.69
C ARG A 208 31.78 23.77 -14.50
N SER A 209 32.43 23.25 -13.46
CA SER A 209 32.84 24.04 -12.29
C SER A 209 34.01 25.00 -12.56
N LEU A 210 34.79 24.81 -13.63
CA LEU A 210 35.99 25.62 -13.93
C LEU A 210 35.69 27.00 -14.53
N ARG A 211 34.42 27.30 -14.85
CA ARG A 211 34.02 28.57 -15.47
C ARG A 211 33.41 29.51 -14.44
N SER A 212 33.79 30.78 -14.53
CA SER A 212 33.19 31.87 -13.75
C SER A 212 31.81 32.23 -14.29
N GLU A 213 30.99 32.83 -13.43
CA GLU A 213 29.57 33.12 -13.65
C GLU A 213 29.31 34.22 -14.70
N GLU A 214 30.34 34.90 -15.19
CA GLU A 214 30.24 36.06 -16.10
C GLU A 214 30.19 35.72 -17.60
N VAL A 215 30.44 34.46 -18.00
CA VAL A 215 30.47 34.07 -19.42
C VAL A 215 29.06 33.92 -19.99
N THR A 216 28.52 35.02 -20.50
CA THR A 216 27.15 35.11 -21.01
C THR A 216 26.94 34.47 -22.38
N LEU A 217 25.84 33.71 -22.49
CA LEU A 217 24.99 33.48 -23.67
C LEU A 217 25.57 33.84 -25.06
N THR A 218 26.45 32.99 -25.62
CA THR A 218 26.42 32.52 -27.04
C THR A 218 27.56 31.55 -27.37
N ASP A 219 28.81 31.87 -27.01
CA ASP A 219 30.03 31.17 -27.48
C ASP A 219 30.52 30.06 -26.52
N GLY A 220 29.61 29.49 -25.71
CA GLY A 220 29.96 28.89 -24.41
C GLY A 220 29.75 27.39 -24.20
N PHE A 221 28.86 26.69 -24.89
CA PHE A 221 28.45 25.33 -24.47
C PHE A 221 29.47 24.24 -24.89
N ALA A 222 30.30 23.80 -23.95
CA ALA A 222 31.36 22.81 -24.18
C ALA A 222 30.83 21.36 -24.17
N GLY A 223 30.02 21.01 -25.18
CA GLY A 223 29.45 19.68 -25.37
C GLY A 223 28.10 19.72 -26.10
N SER A 224 27.59 18.56 -26.53
CA SER A 224 26.25 18.43 -27.13
C SER A 224 25.17 18.92 -26.14
N PRO A 225 24.49 20.07 -26.36
CA PRO A 225 23.58 20.62 -25.36
C PRO A 225 22.30 19.81 -25.16
N SER A 226 21.99 18.89 -26.09
CA SER A 226 20.77 18.07 -26.14
C SER A 226 20.39 17.29 -24.88
N TYR A 227 21.30 17.14 -23.90
CA TYR A 227 21.06 16.42 -22.64
C TYR A 227 21.00 17.35 -21.42
N ALA A 228 21.36 18.64 -21.58
CA ALA A 228 21.33 19.61 -20.49
C ALA A 228 19.88 19.89 -20.07
N SER A 229 19.68 20.11 -18.77
CA SER A 229 18.36 20.42 -18.23
C SER A 229 17.98 21.90 -18.42
N PRO A 230 16.68 22.25 -18.33
CA PRO A 230 16.21 23.64 -18.42
C PRO A 230 16.97 24.60 -17.51
N GLU A 231 17.20 24.25 -16.25
CA GLU A 231 17.93 25.09 -15.29
C GLU A 231 19.42 25.29 -15.66
N GLN A 232 20.05 24.30 -16.30
CA GLN A 232 21.40 24.44 -16.88
C GLN A 232 21.44 25.32 -18.13
N VAL A 233 20.30 25.54 -18.79
CA VAL A 233 20.16 26.36 -20.01
C VAL A 233 19.67 27.78 -19.69
N SER A 234 18.85 27.95 -18.64
CA SER A 234 18.44 29.27 -18.14
C SER A 234 19.49 29.96 -17.26
N HIS A 235 20.61 29.29 -16.96
CA HIS A 235 21.62 29.74 -16.01
C HIS A 235 21.05 30.01 -14.61
N ASP A 236 20.20 29.12 -14.13
CA ASP A 236 19.72 29.21 -12.74
C ASP A 236 20.85 28.90 -11.75
N LEU A 237 20.92 29.62 -10.64
CA LEU A 237 22.01 29.49 -9.66
C LEU A 237 21.90 28.21 -8.83
N GLU A 238 20.73 27.58 -8.83
CA GLU A 238 20.34 26.43 -8.02
C GLU A 238 20.36 25.11 -8.81
N ILE A 239 21.55 24.70 -9.27
CA ILE A 239 21.76 23.38 -9.90
C ILE A 239 21.78 22.26 -8.82
N HIS A 240 20.73 21.44 -8.84
CA HIS A 240 20.46 20.38 -7.85
C HIS A 240 20.62 18.96 -8.44
N ASP A 241 20.52 17.94 -7.59
CA ASP A 241 20.42 16.51 -7.95
C ASP A 241 19.45 16.20 -9.11
N ARG A 242 18.27 16.83 -9.15
CA ARG A 242 17.24 16.68 -10.20
C ARG A 242 17.68 17.14 -11.60
N THR A 243 18.82 17.81 -11.72
CA THR A 243 19.48 18.07 -13.02
C THR A 243 19.99 16.77 -13.66
N ASP A 244 20.56 15.87 -12.87
CA ASP A 244 21.07 14.59 -13.38
C ASP A 244 19.93 13.63 -13.69
N VAL A 245 18.85 13.66 -12.91
CA VAL A 245 17.60 12.92 -13.19
C VAL A 245 17.05 13.29 -14.57
N TYR A 246 17.01 14.58 -14.91
CA TYR A 246 16.59 15.04 -16.24
C TYR A 246 17.54 14.54 -17.32
N SER A 247 18.85 14.74 -17.14
CA SER A 247 19.89 14.38 -18.12
C SER A 247 19.92 12.86 -18.39
N LEU A 248 19.71 12.04 -17.34
CA LEU A 248 19.53 10.60 -17.45
C LEU A 248 18.18 10.22 -18.08
N GLY A 249 17.12 10.99 -17.85
CA GLY A 249 15.85 10.89 -18.58
C GLY A 249 16.00 11.12 -20.08
N VAL A 250 16.81 12.10 -20.50
CA VAL A 250 17.15 12.30 -21.93
C VAL A 250 18.03 11.16 -22.47
N THR A 251 18.97 10.67 -21.67
CA THR A 251 19.81 9.51 -22.00
C THR A 251 18.93 8.27 -22.24
N LEU A 252 17.94 8.03 -21.39
CA LEU A 252 16.92 7.00 -21.54
C LEU A 252 16.08 7.21 -22.81
N TYR A 253 15.59 8.42 -23.05
CA TYR A 253 14.85 8.74 -24.28
C TYR A 253 15.61 8.27 -25.54
N GLU A 254 16.92 8.54 -25.62
CA GLU A 254 17.75 8.12 -26.76
C GLU A 254 17.95 6.60 -26.82
N CYS A 255 18.15 5.94 -25.67
CA CYS A 255 18.23 4.46 -25.62
C CYS A 255 17.01 3.76 -26.24
N LEU A 256 15.83 4.35 -26.04
CA LEU A 256 14.53 3.77 -26.40
C LEU A 256 14.05 4.12 -27.82
N THR A 257 14.46 5.29 -28.31
CA THR A 257 14.01 5.85 -29.59
C THR A 257 15.07 5.88 -30.68
N LEU A 258 16.35 5.66 -30.31
CA LEU A 258 17.53 5.77 -31.17
C LEU A 258 17.67 7.15 -31.83
N ARG A 259 17.22 8.19 -31.13
CA ARG A 259 17.26 9.60 -31.52
C ARG A 259 17.41 10.46 -30.27
N LYS A 260 18.05 11.62 -30.38
CA LYS A 260 18.02 12.61 -29.30
C LYS A 260 16.62 13.18 -29.12
N ALA A 261 16.28 13.59 -27.90
CA ALA A 261 15.03 14.29 -27.63
C ALA A 261 15.02 15.69 -28.25
N PHE A 262 16.13 16.40 -28.10
CA PHE A 262 16.27 17.81 -28.46
C PHE A 262 17.34 18.00 -29.53
N GLU A 263 16.89 18.40 -30.71
CA GLU A 263 17.71 18.78 -31.87
C GLU A 263 17.12 20.02 -32.54
N GLY A 264 17.98 20.92 -33.02
CA GLY A 264 17.60 22.16 -33.70
C GLY A 264 18.71 22.63 -34.64
N PRO A 265 18.40 23.42 -35.67
CA PRO A 265 19.39 23.92 -36.64
C PRO A 265 20.32 24.99 -36.06
N THR A 266 19.98 25.58 -34.91
CA THR A 266 20.82 26.54 -34.17
C THR A 266 20.79 26.24 -32.68
N VAL A 267 21.74 26.81 -31.92
CA VAL A 267 21.86 26.59 -30.47
C VAL A 267 20.68 27.20 -29.71
N GLU A 268 20.19 28.36 -30.14
CA GLU A 268 19.03 29.05 -29.58
C GLU A 268 17.75 28.24 -29.82
N SER A 269 17.61 27.63 -31.00
CA SER A 269 16.50 26.72 -31.31
C SER A 269 16.54 25.46 -30.43
N LEU A 270 17.73 24.93 -30.16
CA LEU A 270 17.93 23.79 -29.26
C LEU A 270 17.58 24.15 -27.81
N PHE A 271 18.10 25.27 -27.30
CA PHE A 271 17.79 25.79 -25.96
C PHE A 271 16.32 26.08 -25.76
N HIS A 272 15.65 26.72 -26.75
CA HIS A 272 14.21 26.98 -26.68
C HIS A 272 13.40 25.69 -26.52
N LYS A 273 13.77 24.61 -27.24
CA LYS A 273 13.11 23.31 -27.11
C LYS A 273 13.34 22.66 -25.74
N ILE A 274 14.56 22.73 -25.20
CA ILE A 274 14.87 22.20 -23.86
C ILE A 274 14.02 22.94 -22.81
N LEU A 275 14.05 24.28 -22.81
CA LEU A 275 13.30 25.13 -21.86
C LEU A 275 11.78 24.93 -21.95
N THR A 276 11.24 24.69 -23.15
CA THR A 276 9.78 24.48 -23.36
C THR A 276 9.33 23.03 -23.27
N GLY A 277 10.26 22.06 -23.26
CA GLY A 277 9.94 20.64 -23.34
C GLY A 277 9.43 20.19 -24.72
N ASP A 278 9.75 20.91 -25.80
CA ASP A 278 9.37 20.53 -27.17
C ASP A 278 10.27 19.41 -27.72
N PHE A 279 9.96 18.19 -27.28
CA PHE A 279 10.43 16.95 -27.88
C PHE A 279 9.27 16.07 -28.33
N ILE A 280 9.56 15.09 -29.19
CA ILE A 280 8.58 14.12 -29.69
C ILE A 280 8.45 13.00 -28.63
N PRO A 281 7.32 12.80 -27.94
CA PRO A 281 7.20 11.73 -26.93
C PRO A 281 7.57 10.33 -27.47
N PRO A 282 8.26 9.48 -26.67
CA PRO A 282 8.89 8.26 -27.14
C PRO A 282 8.05 7.38 -28.07
N ARG A 283 6.76 7.18 -27.78
CA ARG A 283 5.91 6.26 -28.55
C ARG A 283 5.26 6.89 -29.78
N LYS A 284 5.52 8.17 -30.06
CA LYS A 284 5.37 8.72 -31.41
C LYS A 284 6.51 8.26 -32.32
N VAL A 285 7.74 8.13 -31.79
CA VAL A 285 8.92 7.62 -32.53
C VAL A 285 8.87 6.09 -32.59
N ASN A 286 9.01 5.42 -31.45
CA ASN A 286 9.03 3.97 -31.34
C ASN A 286 7.76 3.43 -30.67
N LYS A 287 6.81 2.97 -31.49
CA LYS A 287 5.44 2.62 -31.05
C LYS A 287 5.34 1.33 -30.23
N SER A 288 6.37 0.50 -30.20
CA SER A 288 6.40 -0.76 -29.43
C SER A 288 6.81 -0.58 -27.97
N LEU A 289 7.33 0.59 -27.57
CA LEU A 289 7.68 0.83 -26.18
C LEU A 289 6.44 0.73 -25.26
N PRO A 290 6.56 0.18 -24.04
CA PRO A 290 5.53 0.23 -23.01
C PRO A 290 5.10 1.68 -22.72
N ARG A 291 3.81 1.89 -22.39
CA ARG A 291 3.28 3.23 -22.09
C ARG A 291 3.93 3.83 -20.85
N ASP A 292 4.22 2.96 -19.92
CA ASP A 292 4.82 3.21 -18.62
C ASP A 292 6.24 3.75 -18.82
N LEU A 293 7.00 3.17 -19.75
CA LEU A 293 8.30 3.67 -20.19
C LEU A 293 8.23 5.08 -20.81
N GLU A 294 7.21 5.35 -21.63
CA GLU A 294 6.98 6.70 -22.17
C GLU A 294 6.64 7.70 -21.07
N ILE A 295 5.88 7.29 -20.05
CA ILE A 295 5.51 8.14 -18.92
C ILE A 295 6.73 8.43 -18.03
N VAL A 296 7.56 7.43 -17.73
CA VAL A 296 8.78 7.56 -16.92
C VAL A 296 9.77 8.54 -17.55
N VAL A 297 10.00 8.40 -18.86
CA VAL A 297 10.79 9.35 -19.65
C VAL A 297 10.18 10.75 -19.59
N LEU A 298 8.86 10.88 -19.76
CA LEU A 298 8.17 12.18 -19.71
C LEU A 298 8.23 12.83 -18.31
N LYS A 299 8.20 12.06 -17.22
CA LYS A 299 8.29 12.55 -15.83
C LYS A 299 9.72 12.96 -15.48
N ALA A 300 10.73 12.18 -15.86
CA ALA A 300 12.14 12.57 -15.71
C ALA A 300 12.47 13.85 -16.51
N MET A 301 11.88 13.98 -17.70
CA MET A 301 12.06 15.13 -18.60
C MET A 301 11.02 16.26 -18.43
N GLU A 302 10.26 16.31 -17.33
CA GLU A 302 9.42 17.49 -17.02
C GLU A 302 10.31 18.73 -16.85
N THR A 303 9.87 19.87 -17.39
CA THR A 303 10.73 21.07 -17.45
C THR A 303 10.96 21.67 -16.07
N GLU A 304 9.90 21.77 -15.27
CA GLU A 304 9.89 22.19 -13.87
C GLU A 304 10.56 21.11 -12.98
N PRO A 305 11.71 21.38 -12.32
CA PRO A 305 12.40 20.40 -11.47
C PRO A 305 11.51 19.82 -10.36
N LYS A 306 10.54 20.59 -9.84
CA LYS A 306 9.61 20.15 -8.79
C LYS A 306 8.58 19.11 -9.29
N ARG A 307 8.45 18.92 -10.61
CA ARG A 307 7.57 17.90 -11.24
C ARG A 307 8.30 16.64 -11.71
N ARG A 308 9.64 16.64 -11.66
CA ARG A 308 10.46 15.44 -11.87
C ARG A 308 10.36 14.51 -10.65
N TYR A 309 11.08 13.39 -10.69
CA TYR A 309 11.29 12.54 -9.53
C TYR A 309 11.87 13.30 -8.33
N GLY A 310 11.67 12.75 -7.13
CA GLY A 310 12.14 13.33 -5.87
C GLY A 310 13.65 13.58 -5.88
N ASP A 311 14.34 12.58 -6.40
CA ASP A 311 15.78 12.31 -6.40
C ASP A 311 16.04 11.28 -7.53
N ALA A 312 17.24 10.70 -7.58
CA ALA A 312 17.61 9.69 -8.58
C ALA A 312 17.23 8.24 -8.20
N GLU A 313 16.98 7.92 -6.93
CA GLU A 313 16.54 6.59 -6.51
C GLU A 313 15.06 6.38 -6.84
N ALA A 314 14.20 7.38 -6.58
CA ALA A 314 12.80 7.36 -7.02
C ALA A 314 12.64 7.25 -8.56
N PHE A 315 13.66 7.59 -9.33
CA PHE A 315 13.72 7.33 -10.78
C PHE A 315 14.25 5.92 -11.10
N ALA A 316 15.16 5.36 -10.29
CA ALA A 316 15.56 3.97 -10.37
C ALA A 316 14.40 3.02 -10.04
N GLU A 317 13.60 3.32 -9.01
CA GLU A 317 12.38 2.60 -8.63
C GLU A 317 11.34 2.61 -9.76
N ASP A 318 11.06 3.78 -10.35
CA ASP A 318 10.19 3.89 -11.53
C ASP A 318 10.77 3.19 -12.79
N LEU A 319 12.03 2.73 -12.78
CA LEU A 319 12.69 1.99 -13.87
C LEU A 319 12.90 0.50 -13.59
N ASP A 320 13.06 0.07 -12.33
CA ASP A 320 12.70 -1.29 -11.90
C ASP A 320 11.24 -1.55 -12.23
N ALA A 321 10.42 -0.51 -12.07
CA ALA A 321 9.10 -0.41 -12.61
C ALA A 321 8.95 -0.15 -14.11
N VAL A 322 10.02 -0.35 -14.89
CA VAL A 322 9.94 -0.68 -16.31
C VAL A 322 10.77 -1.93 -16.68
N LEU A 323 11.10 -2.76 -15.70
CA LEU A 323 11.80 -4.05 -15.90
C LEU A 323 11.03 -5.24 -15.37
N GLU A 324 10.43 -5.07 -14.20
CA GLU A 324 9.72 -6.13 -13.49
C GLU A 324 8.23 -5.98 -13.64
N LEU A 325 7.81 -5.07 -14.51
CA LEU A 325 6.48 -5.18 -15.07
C LEU A 325 5.52 -4.65 -13.97
N ARG A 326 5.89 -3.43 -13.55
CA ARG A 326 5.55 -2.61 -12.36
C ARG A 326 5.19 -1.14 -12.85
N PRO A 327 4.62 -0.12 -12.13
CA PRO A 327 5.02 0.70 -10.95
C PRO A 327 5.67 2.06 -11.22
N ILE A 328 5.49 2.57 -12.42
CA ILE A 328 5.53 3.98 -12.73
C ILE A 328 4.52 4.80 -11.90
N ALA A 329 5.00 5.51 -10.88
CA ALA A 329 4.21 6.48 -10.10
C ALA A 329 3.97 7.77 -10.92
N GLY A 330 3.56 7.63 -12.18
CA GLY A 330 3.88 8.58 -13.25
C GLY A 330 2.69 9.26 -13.95
N ARG A 331 1.59 8.55 -14.28
CA ARG A 331 0.42 9.19 -14.94
C ARG A 331 -0.84 8.33 -15.14
N PRO A 332 -2.03 8.94 -15.05
CA PRO A 332 -3.25 8.50 -15.74
C PRO A 332 -3.60 9.40 -16.98
N PRO A 333 -3.72 8.86 -18.22
CA PRO A 333 -4.07 9.66 -19.42
C PRO A 333 -5.56 9.58 -19.83
N GLY A 334 -6.19 10.72 -20.14
CA GLY A 334 -7.65 10.84 -20.42
C GLY A 334 -8.23 10.12 -21.67
N LEU A 335 -9.57 10.10 -21.74
CA LEU A 335 -10.36 9.20 -22.61
C LEU A 335 -10.61 9.69 -24.05
N VAL A 336 -11.06 10.94 -24.24
CA VAL A 336 -11.60 11.45 -25.53
C VAL A 336 -10.61 11.27 -26.69
N THR A 337 -9.33 11.54 -26.44
CA THR A 337 -8.24 11.43 -27.44
C THR A 337 -7.96 9.98 -27.85
N ARG A 338 -8.30 8.99 -27.02
CA ARG A 338 -8.19 7.55 -27.36
C ARG A 338 -9.25 7.17 -28.41
N LEU A 339 -10.51 7.52 -28.14
CA LEU A 339 -11.66 7.19 -29.00
C LEU A 339 -11.56 7.82 -30.39
N ARG A 340 -11.22 9.11 -30.48
CA ARG A 340 -11.08 9.81 -31.79
C ARG A 340 -10.02 9.17 -32.70
N LYS A 341 -8.89 8.72 -32.12
CA LYS A 341 -7.80 8.06 -32.87
C LYS A 341 -8.09 6.60 -33.20
N PHE A 342 -8.97 5.93 -32.46
CA PHE A 342 -9.48 4.60 -32.81
C PHE A 342 -10.41 4.68 -34.02
N ALA A 343 -11.39 5.59 -33.99
CA ALA A 343 -12.41 5.75 -35.04
C ALA A 343 -11.79 5.99 -36.43
N GLN A 344 -10.77 6.84 -36.50
CA GLN A 344 -10.06 7.18 -37.75
C GLN A 344 -9.22 6.04 -38.34
N ARG A 345 -8.89 5.00 -37.58
CA ARG A 345 -7.94 3.94 -38.01
C ARG A 345 -8.61 2.68 -38.55
N ARG A 346 -9.84 2.37 -38.14
CA ARG A 346 -10.58 1.16 -38.56
C ARG A 346 -12.08 1.49 -38.67
N PRO A 347 -12.55 2.18 -39.72
CA PRO A 347 -13.91 2.75 -39.77
C PRO A 347 -15.02 1.69 -39.67
N ALA A 348 -14.84 0.49 -40.23
CA ALA A 348 -15.82 -0.60 -40.08
C ALA A 348 -15.94 -1.09 -38.63
N LEU A 349 -14.82 -1.21 -37.91
CA LEU A 349 -14.80 -1.54 -36.48
C LEU A 349 -15.24 -0.37 -35.59
N ALA A 350 -15.05 0.88 -36.04
CA ALA A 350 -15.59 2.05 -35.37
C ALA A 350 -17.12 2.12 -35.49
N ALA A 351 -17.65 1.80 -36.67
CA ALA A 351 -19.09 1.66 -36.90
C ALA A 351 -19.67 0.48 -36.11
N SER A 352 -19.00 -0.68 -36.07
CA SER A 352 -19.46 -1.80 -35.25
C SER A 352 -19.39 -1.46 -33.76
N VAL A 353 -18.33 -0.80 -33.28
CA VAL A 353 -18.25 -0.32 -31.88
C VAL A 353 -19.31 0.74 -31.58
N LEU A 354 -19.69 1.60 -32.53
CA LEU A 354 -20.81 2.55 -32.34
C LEU A 354 -22.16 1.83 -32.29
N VAL A 355 -22.40 0.84 -33.17
CA VAL A 355 -23.62 0.01 -33.14
C VAL A 355 -23.68 -0.84 -31.88
N THR A 356 -22.56 -1.43 -31.44
CA THR A 356 -22.46 -2.14 -30.16
C THR A 356 -22.64 -1.18 -28.98
N ALA A 357 -22.13 0.05 -29.03
CA ALA A 357 -22.35 1.04 -27.97
C ALA A 357 -23.81 1.52 -27.92
N LEU A 358 -24.48 1.67 -29.07
CA LEU A 358 -25.92 1.95 -29.13
C LEU A 358 -26.75 0.75 -28.66
N ALA A 359 -26.36 -0.48 -29.02
CA ALA A 359 -26.99 -1.70 -28.53
C ALA A 359 -26.76 -1.92 -27.03
N LEU A 360 -25.59 -1.60 -26.49
CA LEU A 360 -25.28 -1.62 -25.06
C LEU A 360 -25.98 -0.48 -24.31
N THR A 361 -26.17 0.69 -24.92
CA THR A 361 -26.98 1.77 -24.33
C THR A 361 -28.46 1.40 -24.33
N ALA A 362 -28.98 0.80 -25.40
CA ALA A 362 -30.34 0.26 -25.45
C ALA A 362 -30.51 -0.90 -24.45
N MET A 363 -29.53 -1.79 -24.33
CA MET A 363 -29.48 -2.84 -23.32
C MET A 363 -29.40 -2.26 -21.91
N LEU A 364 -28.66 -1.17 -21.66
CA LEU A 364 -28.63 -0.48 -20.37
C LEU A 364 -29.98 0.16 -20.05
N VAL A 365 -30.66 0.78 -21.02
CA VAL A 365 -32.03 1.30 -20.85
C VAL A 365 -33.01 0.15 -20.56
N LEU A 366 -32.89 -0.98 -21.26
CA LEU A 366 -33.70 -2.18 -21.00
C LEU A 366 -33.39 -2.81 -19.64
N LEU A 367 -32.12 -2.82 -19.20
CA LEU A 367 -31.70 -3.30 -17.87
C LEU A 367 -32.16 -2.36 -16.76
N LEU A 368 -32.18 -1.04 -16.98
CA LEU A 368 -32.74 -0.07 -16.05
C LEU A 368 -34.27 -0.20 -15.99
N GLN A 369 -34.95 -0.39 -17.12
CA GLN A 369 -36.39 -0.69 -17.15
C GLN A 369 -36.70 -2.04 -16.49
N GLN A 370 -35.87 -3.06 -16.69
CA GLN A 370 -35.98 -4.36 -16.04
C GLN A 370 -35.73 -4.26 -14.54
N SER A 371 -34.74 -3.47 -14.11
CA SER A 371 -34.45 -3.18 -12.70
C SER A 371 -35.63 -2.47 -12.02
N GLN A 372 -36.23 -1.46 -12.67
CA GLN A 372 -37.45 -0.80 -12.19
C GLN A 372 -38.65 -1.77 -12.13
N GLN A 373 -38.85 -2.62 -13.14
CA GLN A 373 -39.88 -3.66 -13.12
C GLN A 373 -39.61 -4.75 -12.06
N GLN A 374 -38.35 -5.05 -11.75
CA GLN A 374 -37.96 -5.95 -10.67
C GLN A 374 -38.25 -5.31 -9.31
N ALA A 375 -37.89 -4.03 -9.13
CA ALA A 375 -38.18 -3.28 -7.91
C ALA A 375 -39.69 -3.21 -7.61
N GLU A 376 -40.54 -2.91 -8.61
CA GLU A 376 -41.99 -2.91 -8.43
C GLU A 376 -42.59 -4.31 -8.19
N ARG A 377 -42.01 -5.37 -8.77
CA ARG A 377 -42.41 -6.77 -8.44
C ARG A 377 -42.03 -7.13 -6.99
N ILE A 378 -40.80 -6.85 -6.60
CA ILE A 378 -40.27 -7.05 -5.24
C ILE A 378 -41.14 -6.30 -4.22
N ARG A 379 -41.43 -5.03 -4.47
CA ARG A 379 -42.35 -4.21 -3.66
C ARG A 379 -43.75 -4.81 -3.60
N GLY A 380 -44.29 -5.28 -4.72
CA GLY A 380 -45.58 -5.97 -4.79
C GLY A 380 -45.62 -7.28 -3.98
N GLU A 381 -44.54 -8.06 -4.01
CA GLU A 381 -44.38 -9.29 -3.21
C GLU A 381 -44.30 -8.98 -1.71
N ALA A 382 -43.59 -7.93 -1.30
CA ALA A 382 -43.55 -7.47 0.09
C ALA A 382 -44.93 -7.02 0.59
N ILE A 383 -45.64 -6.20 -0.20
CA ILE A 383 -47.01 -5.77 0.11
C ILE A 383 -47.95 -6.97 0.20
N ALA A 384 -47.87 -7.93 -0.73
CA ALA A 384 -48.69 -9.15 -0.69
C ALA A 384 -48.42 -10.02 0.56
N ALA A 385 -47.16 -10.09 1.01
CA ALA A 385 -46.78 -10.79 2.24
C ALA A 385 -47.33 -10.08 3.50
N ARG A 386 -47.18 -8.76 3.60
CA ARG A 386 -47.78 -7.93 4.67
C ARG A 386 -49.31 -8.07 4.70
N ASP A 387 -49.97 -8.03 3.55
CA ASP A 387 -51.43 -8.10 3.46
C ASP A 387 -51.95 -9.52 3.75
N ARG A 388 -51.17 -10.57 3.46
CA ARG A 388 -51.45 -11.94 3.93
C ARG A 388 -51.30 -12.04 5.44
N ALA A 389 -50.23 -11.48 6.02
CA ALA A 389 -50.04 -11.41 7.46
C ALA A 389 -51.23 -10.70 8.14
N SER A 390 -51.66 -9.55 7.63
CA SER A 390 -52.82 -8.78 8.13
C SER A 390 -54.12 -9.60 8.10
N ARG A 391 -54.41 -10.31 7.01
CA ARG A 391 -55.57 -11.22 6.94
C ARG A 391 -55.50 -12.36 7.95
N LEU A 392 -54.32 -12.94 8.15
CA LEU A 392 -54.11 -14.00 9.15
C LEU A 392 -54.23 -13.50 10.60
N VAL A 393 -53.90 -12.23 10.90
CA VAL A 393 -54.23 -11.63 12.22
C VAL A 393 -55.75 -11.53 12.42
N ALA A 394 -56.50 -11.12 11.40
CA ALA A 394 -57.95 -11.06 11.48
C ALA A 394 -58.61 -12.46 11.57
N GLU A 395 -57.98 -13.49 10.98
CA GLU A 395 -58.40 -14.88 11.15
C GLU A 395 -58.04 -15.44 12.55
N TYR A 396 -56.85 -15.13 13.06
CA TYR A 396 -56.43 -15.46 14.42
C TYR A 396 -57.44 -14.95 15.46
N ALA A 397 -57.84 -13.68 15.36
CA ALA A 397 -58.84 -13.07 16.24
C ALA A 397 -60.21 -13.80 16.22
N ARG A 398 -60.64 -14.28 15.05
CA ARG A 398 -61.88 -15.08 14.89
C ARG A 398 -61.74 -16.48 15.47
N GLN A 399 -60.61 -17.15 15.24
CA GLN A 399 -60.36 -18.46 15.86
C GLN A 399 -60.28 -18.34 17.39
N ARG A 400 -59.77 -17.22 17.93
CA ARG A 400 -59.76 -16.92 19.36
C ARG A 400 -61.17 -16.72 19.95
N THR A 401 -62.10 -16.06 19.25
CA THR A 401 -63.49 -15.98 19.71
C THR A 401 -64.16 -17.36 19.74
N ASN A 402 -63.93 -18.20 18.72
CA ASN A 402 -64.46 -19.56 18.69
C ASN A 402 -63.84 -20.42 19.81
N PHE A 403 -62.54 -20.28 20.07
CA PHE A 403 -61.82 -20.97 21.15
C PHE A 403 -62.44 -20.68 22.53
N ARG A 404 -62.74 -19.41 22.83
CA ARG A 404 -63.44 -19.00 24.06
C ARG A 404 -64.84 -19.65 24.19
N GLU A 405 -65.58 -19.81 23.09
CA GLU A 405 -66.88 -20.50 23.11
C GLU A 405 -66.73 -22.00 23.41
N LEU A 406 -65.66 -22.65 22.92
CA LEU A 406 -65.35 -24.04 23.28
C LEU A 406 -64.94 -24.18 24.74
N ASP A 407 -64.04 -23.33 25.25
CA ASP A 407 -63.62 -23.35 26.67
C ASP A 407 -64.82 -23.12 27.61
N HIS A 408 -65.71 -22.19 27.28
CA HIS A 408 -66.93 -21.94 28.07
C HIS A 408 -67.91 -23.14 28.02
N ALA A 409 -67.99 -23.84 26.89
CA ALA A 409 -68.76 -25.08 26.78
C ALA A 409 -68.14 -26.25 27.56
N ILE A 410 -66.80 -26.35 27.60
CA ILE A 410 -66.07 -27.31 28.44
C ILE A 410 -66.31 -27.01 29.92
N GLY A 411 -66.22 -25.75 30.33
CA GLY A 411 -66.51 -25.31 31.71
C GLY A 411 -67.91 -25.73 32.18
N HIS A 412 -68.95 -25.44 31.39
CA HIS A 412 -70.31 -25.87 31.71
C HIS A 412 -70.51 -27.40 31.73
N LEU A 413 -69.78 -28.16 30.91
CA LEU A 413 -69.79 -29.63 31.00
C LEU A 413 -69.11 -30.11 32.29
N GLN A 414 -67.99 -29.52 32.69
CA GLN A 414 -67.29 -29.83 33.94
C GLN A 414 -68.11 -29.43 35.19
N GLU A 415 -68.83 -28.31 35.15
CA GLU A 415 -69.81 -27.94 36.17
C GLU A 415 -70.94 -28.98 36.26
N ARG A 416 -71.55 -29.37 35.12
CA ARG A 416 -72.60 -30.40 35.10
C ARG A 416 -72.13 -31.75 35.65
N MET A 417 -70.91 -32.18 35.31
CA MET A 417 -70.29 -33.40 35.88
C MET A 417 -70.07 -33.32 37.40
N THR A 418 -69.97 -32.11 37.96
CA THR A 418 -69.75 -31.89 39.41
C THR A 418 -71.05 -32.01 40.23
N TYR A 419 -72.22 -31.75 39.61
CA TYR A 419 -73.51 -31.66 40.32
C TYR A 419 -74.56 -32.73 39.95
N GLN A 420 -74.33 -33.58 38.95
CA GLN A 420 -75.32 -34.58 38.49
C GLN A 420 -74.70 -35.97 38.27
N HIS A 421 -75.51 -37.03 38.40
CA HIS A 421 -75.06 -38.39 38.13
C HIS A 421 -74.71 -38.60 36.65
N LEU A 422 -73.53 -39.17 36.42
CA LEU A 422 -72.81 -39.15 35.14
C LEU A 422 -73.42 -40.09 34.09
N THR A 423 -73.49 -39.64 32.84
CA THR A 423 -73.70 -40.52 31.68
C THR A 423 -72.38 -40.80 30.95
N ARG A 424 -72.32 -41.88 30.17
CA ARG A 424 -71.20 -42.12 29.24
C ARG A 424 -71.14 -41.11 28.10
N GLU A 425 -72.25 -40.42 27.82
CA GLU A 425 -72.36 -39.51 26.68
C GLU A 425 -71.78 -38.14 26.99
N ASP A 426 -71.95 -37.62 28.21
CA ASP A 426 -71.31 -36.37 28.66
C ASP A 426 -69.77 -36.49 28.60
N TYR A 427 -69.19 -37.59 29.10
CA TYR A 427 -67.75 -37.88 28.96
C TYR A 427 -67.29 -37.92 27.50
N ALA A 428 -68.06 -38.57 26.63
CA ALA A 428 -67.76 -38.66 25.21
C ALA A 428 -67.98 -37.32 24.47
N GLN A 429 -68.69 -36.36 25.04
CA GLN A 429 -68.77 -34.98 24.52
C GLN A 429 -67.56 -34.15 24.99
N LEU A 430 -67.16 -34.28 26.25
CA LEU A 430 -65.98 -33.61 26.80
C LEU A 430 -64.69 -33.98 26.04
N ASP A 431 -64.40 -35.28 25.89
CA ASP A 431 -63.21 -35.79 25.18
C ASP A 431 -63.12 -35.30 23.72
N ARG A 432 -64.27 -35.07 23.06
CA ARG A 432 -64.31 -34.45 21.73
C ARG A 432 -63.98 -32.96 21.79
N LYS A 433 -64.55 -32.21 22.73
CA LYS A 433 -64.29 -30.76 22.86
C LYS A 433 -62.87 -30.44 23.30
N GLU A 434 -62.29 -31.24 24.19
CA GLU A 434 -60.88 -31.08 24.60
C GLU A 434 -59.92 -31.28 23.42
N LYS A 435 -60.23 -32.19 22.48
CA LYS A 435 -59.48 -32.38 21.23
C LYS A 435 -59.72 -31.27 20.21
N GLU A 436 -60.94 -30.74 20.10
CA GLU A 436 -61.23 -29.54 19.28
C GLU A 436 -60.40 -28.34 19.76
N VAL A 437 -60.28 -28.16 21.09
CA VAL A 437 -59.44 -27.14 21.74
C VAL A 437 -57.95 -27.36 21.48
N GLU A 438 -57.43 -28.59 21.62
CA GLU A 438 -56.02 -28.91 21.34
C GLU A 438 -55.64 -28.61 19.87
N ILE A 439 -56.47 -29.03 18.93
CA ILE A 439 -56.28 -28.78 17.48
C ILE A 439 -56.31 -27.27 17.19
N SER A 440 -57.27 -26.54 17.76
CA SER A 440 -57.36 -25.08 17.57
C SER A 440 -56.14 -24.35 18.14
N ARG A 441 -55.65 -24.76 19.31
CA ARG A 441 -54.43 -24.21 19.94
C ARG A 441 -53.18 -24.47 19.08
N GLN A 442 -53.08 -25.65 18.45
CA GLN A 442 -51.98 -25.96 17.52
C GLN A 442 -52.05 -25.07 16.26
N GLN A 443 -53.24 -24.86 15.69
CA GLN A 443 -53.46 -24.00 14.53
C GLN A 443 -53.11 -22.53 14.84
N GLN A 444 -53.54 -22.00 15.98
CA GLN A 444 -53.17 -20.66 16.46
C GLN A 444 -51.65 -20.49 16.61
N GLY A 445 -50.93 -21.51 17.09
CA GLY A 445 -49.47 -21.50 17.19
C GLY A 445 -48.78 -21.42 15.83
N LEU A 446 -49.26 -22.20 14.86
CA LEU A 446 -48.75 -22.19 13.48
C LEU A 446 -49.01 -20.83 12.81
N MET A 447 -50.24 -20.30 12.88
CA MET A 447 -50.58 -18.99 12.31
C MET A 447 -49.72 -17.86 12.89
N PHE A 448 -49.49 -17.82 14.21
CA PHE A 448 -48.61 -16.84 14.83
C PHE A 448 -47.18 -16.88 14.25
N SER A 449 -46.65 -18.08 14.01
CA SER A 449 -45.34 -18.25 13.40
C SER A 449 -45.31 -17.84 11.92
N GLU A 450 -46.37 -18.14 11.15
CA GLU A 450 -46.51 -17.75 9.74
C GLU A 450 -46.61 -16.24 9.59
N ILE A 451 -47.42 -15.56 10.42
CA ILE A 451 -47.57 -14.10 10.40
C ILE A 451 -46.21 -13.42 10.63
N LEU A 452 -45.45 -13.84 11.65
CA LEU A 452 -44.12 -13.28 11.90
C LEU A 452 -43.07 -13.65 10.83
N GLN A 453 -43.21 -14.78 10.15
CA GLN A 453 -42.37 -15.11 8.98
C GLN A 453 -42.72 -14.23 7.78
N LEU A 454 -44.01 -14.00 7.50
CA LEU A 454 -44.48 -13.15 6.40
C LEU A 454 -44.10 -11.69 6.59
N LEU A 455 -44.16 -11.16 7.81
CA LEU A 455 -43.70 -9.78 8.10
C LEU A 455 -42.19 -9.64 7.88
N ARG A 456 -41.38 -10.54 8.46
CA ARG A 456 -39.92 -10.55 8.20
C ARG A 456 -39.57 -10.81 6.74
N GLN A 457 -40.38 -11.60 6.03
CA GLN A 457 -40.23 -11.79 4.59
C GLN A 457 -40.50 -10.49 3.84
N ALA A 458 -41.58 -9.78 4.17
CA ALA A 458 -41.90 -8.49 3.57
C ALA A 458 -40.78 -7.46 3.81
N GLU A 459 -40.28 -7.34 5.04
CA GLU A 459 -39.21 -6.42 5.43
C GLU A 459 -37.86 -6.78 4.80
N ARG A 460 -37.57 -8.07 4.60
CA ARG A 460 -36.38 -8.51 3.88
C ARG A 460 -36.48 -8.28 2.37
N ILE A 461 -37.68 -8.29 1.80
CA ILE A 461 -37.93 -8.04 0.38
C ILE A 461 -37.94 -6.52 0.11
N TRP A 462 -38.52 -5.72 1.01
CA TRP A 462 -38.58 -4.27 0.93
C TRP A 462 -38.48 -3.66 2.35
N PRO A 463 -37.30 -3.19 2.80
CA PRO A 463 -37.11 -2.70 4.18
C PRO A 463 -37.95 -1.47 4.55
N GLU A 464 -38.26 -0.63 3.56
CA GLU A 464 -39.09 0.58 3.73
C GLU A 464 -40.59 0.25 3.54
N ILE A 465 -41.10 -0.83 4.15
CA ILE A 465 -42.50 -1.25 4.00
C ILE A 465 -43.39 -0.68 5.12
N ASP A 466 -44.23 0.29 4.76
CA ASP A 466 -45.21 0.85 5.68
C ASP A 466 -46.19 -0.20 6.23
N GLY A 467 -46.44 -0.12 7.54
CA GLY A 467 -47.55 -0.81 8.21
C GLY A 467 -47.32 -2.27 8.61
N THR A 468 -46.12 -2.85 8.44
CA THR A 468 -45.80 -4.14 9.08
C THR A 468 -45.85 -4.03 10.60
N GLU A 469 -45.35 -2.92 11.15
CA GLU A 469 -45.48 -2.55 12.57
C GLU A 469 -46.93 -2.60 13.06
N THR A 470 -47.87 -2.00 12.31
CA THR A 470 -49.30 -1.99 12.65
C THR A 470 -49.90 -3.39 12.67
N VAL A 471 -49.50 -4.27 11.74
CA VAL A 471 -49.92 -5.67 11.72
C VAL A 471 -49.31 -6.46 12.89
N ARG A 472 -48.05 -6.17 13.25
CA ARG A 472 -47.35 -6.81 14.38
C ARG A 472 -47.96 -6.38 15.73
N ALA A 473 -48.24 -5.09 15.91
CA ALA A 473 -48.95 -4.56 17.07
C ALA A 473 -50.36 -5.17 17.21
N ALA A 474 -51.11 -5.33 16.11
CA ALA A 474 -52.41 -5.99 16.13
C ALA A 474 -52.31 -7.48 16.53
N LEU A 475 -51.30 -8.23 16.04
CA LEU A 475 -51.03 -9.60 16.47
C LEU A 475 -50.71 -9.67 17.97
N TYR A 476 -49.87 -8.75 18.46
CA TYR A 476 -49.50 -8.69 19.87
C TYR A 476 -50.67 -8.26 20.76
N GLN A 477 -51.59 -7.41 20.29
CA GLN A 477 -52.82 -7.04 21.01
C GLN A 477 -53.76 -8.23 21.22
N GLU A 478 -53.90 -9.12 20.22
CA GLU A 478 -54.64 -10.37 20.39
C GLU A 478 -53.94 -11.31 21.38
N LYS A 479 -52.61 -11.46 21.29
CA LYS A 479 -51.80 -12.27 22.24
C LYS A 479 -51.77 -11.73 23.67
N LEU A 480 -51.80 -10.41 23.85
CA LEU A 480 -52.01 -9.76 25.14
C LEU A 480 -53.38 -10.15 25.70
N THR A 481 -54.41 -10.18 24.85
CA THR A 481 -55.76 -10.56 25.28
C THR A 481 -55.82 -12.04 25.67
N ASP A 482 -55.19 -12.95 24.92
CA ASP A 482 -55.01 -14.37 25.31
C ASP A 482 -54.36 -14.52 26.69
N ALA A 483 -53.29 -13.75 26.94
CA ALA A 483 -52.54 -13.79 28.20
C ALA A 483 -53.34 -13.22 29.39
N LEU A 484 -54.12 -12.16 29.17
CA LEU A 484 -55.02 -11.60 30.19
C LEU A 484 -56.19 -12.53 30.50
N ASP A 485 -56.80 -13.17 29.49
CA ASP A 485 -57.87 -14.17 29.65
C ASP A 485 -57.39 -15.36 30.50
N SER A 486 -56.22 -15.91 30.14
CA SER A 486 -55.59 -17.05 30.83
C SER A 486 -54.88 -16.69 32.14
N ARG A 487 -54.84 -15.39 32.50
CA ARG A 487 -54.15 -14.84 33.67
C ARG A 487 -52.63 -15.08 33.71
N ASP A 488 -52.01 -15.34 32.56
CA ASP A 488 -50.55 -15.36 32.42
C ASP A 488 -50.02 -13.92 32.45
N LEU A 489 -49.67 -13.46 33.65
CA LEU A 489 -49.17 -12.10 33.87
C LEU A 489 -47.84 -11.84 33.16
N LEU A 490 -46.98 -12.84 32.99
CA LEU A 490 -45.67 -12.70 32.35
C LEU A 490 -45.81 -12.59 30.83
N ALA A 491 -46.65 -13.42 30.20
CA ALA A 491 -46.98 -13.25 28.79
C ALA A 491 -47.73 -11.93 28.56
N ALA A 492 -48.64 -11.54 29.45
CA ALA A 492 -49.36 -10.27 29.33
C ALA A 492 -48.44 -9.05 29.52
N GLU A 493 -47.39 -9.13 30.32
CA GLU A 493 -46.37 -8.08 30.45
C GLU A 493 -45.45 -8.04 29.22
N PHE A 494 -44.95 -9.20 28.77
CA PHE A 494 -44.15 -9.33 27.55
C PHE A 494 -44.86 -8.76 26.31
N TYR A 495 -46.13 -9.12 26.06
CA TYR A 495 -46.88 -8.59 24.93
C TYR A 495 -47.26 -7.11 25.12
N ARG A 496 -47.48 -6.61 26.35
CA ARG A 496 -47.65 -5.16 26.60
C ARG A 496 -46.41 -4.37 26.19
N ASN A 497 -45.22 -4.84 26.56
CA ASN A 497 -43.96 -4.17 26.24
C ASN A 497 -43.73 -4.19 24.72
N LEU A 498 -43.94 -5.33 24.05
CA LEU A 498 -43.87 -5.41 22.58
C LEU A 498 -44.87 -4.48 21.87
N ILE A 499 -46.10 -4.33 22.37
CA ILE A 499 -47.07 -3.36 21.81
C ILE A 499 -46.57 -1.92 21.99
N GLN A 500 -45.96 -1.58 23.13
CA GLN A 500 -45.43 -0.24 23.41
C GLN A 500 -44.20 0.10 22.57
N GLU A 501 -43.30 -0.86 22.35
CA GLU A 501 -42.16 -0.74 21.42
C GLU A 501 -42.61 -0.48 19.97
N HIS A 502 -43.79 -0.99 19.60
CA HIS A 502 -44.33 -0.99 18.23
C HIS A 502 -45.50 0.01 18.05
N ASP A 503 -45.71 0.94 19.00
CA ASP A 503 -46.77 1.95 18.92
C ASP A 503 -46.36 3.11 17.97
N PRO A 504 -47.02 3.28 16.82
CA PRO A 504 -46.65 4.32 15.84
C PRO A 504 -46.87 5.75 16.37
N SER A 505 -47.64 5.94 17.46
CA SER A 505 -47.77 7.25 18.10
C SER A 505 -46.51 7.66 18.86
N ARG A 506 -45.76 6.69 19.41
CA ARG A 506 -44.48 6.93 20.11
C ARG A 506 -43.29 7.05 19.17
N GLN A 507 -43.29 6.38 18.02
CA GLN A 507 -42.24 6.53 16.99
C GLN A 507 -42.12 7.96 16.42
N SER A 508 -43.09 8.84 16.68
CA SER A 508 -43.01 10.28 16.37
C SER A 508 -42.38 11.16 17.48
N ASN A 509 -42.11 10.59 18.67
CA ASN A 509 -41.63 11.31 19.86
C ASN A 509 -40.52 10.58 20.65
N GLN A 510 -40.09 9.40 20.21
CA GLN A 510 -38.93 8.65 20.73
C GLN A 510 -38.16 8.06 19.54
N GLY A 511 -36.84 8.15 19.43
CA GLY A 511 -35.86 8.67 20.39
C GLY A 511 -35.43 7.60 21.40
N HIS A 512 -34.32 6.92 21.10
CA HIS A 512 -33.63 5.86 21.86
C HIS A 512 -34.20 5.50 23.25
N GLU A 513 -35.04 4.47 23.33
CA GLU A 513 -35.16 3.63 24.54
C GLU A 513 -34.56 2.25 24.22
N SER A 514 -33.85 1.65 25.19
CA SER A 514 -32.98 0.49 24.97
C SER A 514 -33.44 -0.73 25.78
N VAL A 515 -33.52 -1.89 25.13
CA VAL A 515 -33.90 -3.15 25.79
C VAL A 515 -32.71 -3.68 26.61
N SER A 516 -32.66 -3.35 27.90
CA SER A 516 -31.57 -3.71 28.81
C SER A 516 -31.68 -5.14 29.36
N GLY A 517 -31.61 -6.14 28.48
CA GLY A 517 -31.54 -7.56 28.84
C GLY A 517 -30.11 -8.11 28.94
N THR A 518 -29.92 -9.22 29.65
CA THR A 518 -28.71 -10.07 29.57
C THR A 518 -29.06 -11.51 29.22
N THR A 519 -28.23 -12.16 28.41
CA THR A 519 -28.27 -13.59 28.11
C THR A 519 -27.18 -14.32 28.91
N PRO A 520 -27.52 -15.34 29.71
CA PRO A 520 -26.51 -16.18 30.37
C PRO A 520 -25.86 -17.15 29.37
N ILE A 521 -24.54 -17.25 29.43
CA ILE A 521 -23.70 -18.16 28.62
C ILE A 521 -22.72 -18.87 29.55
N GLN A 522 -22.65 -20.21 29.47
CA GLN A 522 -21.70 -21.02 30.22
C GLN A 522 -20.45 -21.30 29.36
N VAL A 523 -19.29 -20.95 29.90
CA VAL A 523 -17.97 -21.03 29.27
C VAL A 523 -17.12 -22.05 30.03
N GLU A 524 -16.62 -23.05 29.32
CA GLU A 524 -15.79 -24.13 29.87
C GLU A 524 -14.48 -24.22 29.08
N SER A 525 -13.42 -24.77 29.65
CA SER A 525 -12.18 -24.97 28.91
C SER A 525 -11.51 -26.30 29.22
N GLU A 526 -10.69 -26.73 28.26
CA GLU A 526 -9.84 -27.90 28.37
C GLU A 526 -8.38 -27.47 28.20
N PRO A 527 -7.52 -27.58 29.22
CA PRO A 527 -7.85 -27.93 30.60
C PRO A 527 -8.69 -26.85 31.32
N PRO A 528 -9.43 -27.20 32.38
CA PRO A 528 -10.24 -26.25 33.17
C PRO A 528 -9.36 -25.31 34.01
N GLY A 529 -9.96 -24.28 34.60
CA GLY A 529 -9.24 -23.26 35.37
C GLY A 529 -8.42 -22.33 34.47
N ALA A 530 -8.89 -22.05 33.25
CA ALA A 530 -8.38 -20.96 32.44
C ALA A 530 -9.05 -19.64 32.88
N GLU A 531 -8.25 -18.60 32.99
CA GLU A 531 -8.68 -17.26 33.36
C GLU A 531 -9.44 -16.61 32.20
N VAL A 532 -10.64 -16.08 32.46
CA VAL A 532 -11.53 -15.52 31.43
C VAL A 532 -11.60 -14.00 31.60
N HIS A 533 -11.18 -13.25 30.59
CA HIS A 533 -11.40 -11.80 30.50
C HIS A 533 -12.50 -11.54 29.48
N LEU A 534 -13.46 -10.67 29.80
CA LEU A 534 -14.63 -10.36 28.96
C LEU A 534 -14.58 -8.93 28.42
N PHE A 535 -14.87 -8.80 27.13
CA PHE A 535 -14.88 -7.56 26.38
C PHE A 535 -16.22 -7.39 25.66
N GLN A 536 -16.85 -6.23 25.79
CA GLN A 536 -17.95 -5.80 24.93
C GLN A 536 -17.42 -4.81 23.90
N TYR A 537 -17.70 -5.07 22.62
CA TYR A 537 -17.50 -4.08 21.56
C TYR A 537 -18.67 -3.11 21.54
N ARG A 538 -18.35 -1.81 21.51
CA ARG A 538 -19.29 -0.70 21.32
C ARG A 538 -18.72 0.22 20.26
N GLU A 539 -19.58 0.76 19.40
CA GLU A 539 -19.14 1.78 18.45
C GLU A 539 -19.06 3.12 19.17
N LEU A 540 -17.91 3.82 19.12
CA LEU A 540 -17.60 4.94 20.03
C LEU A 540 -18.62 6.10 20.04
N SER A 541 -19.44 6.26 19.00
CA SER A 541 -20.52 7.27 18.98
C SER A 541 -21.74 6.89 19.84
N GLU A 542 -21.88 5.61 20.17
CA GLU A 542 -22.83 5.08 21.17
C GLU A 542 -22.36 5.42 22.59
N VAL A 543 -21.05 5.65 22.76
CA VAL A 543 -20.41 6.07 24.02
C VAL A 543 -20.32 7.60 24.11
N TYR A 544 -20.03 8.29 23.00
CA TYR A 544 -19.89 9.74 22.89
C TYR A 544 -20.71 10.31 21.71
N PRO A 545 -22.02 10.54 21.90
CA PRO A 545 -22.87 11.17 20.89
C PRO A 545 -22.32 12.54 20.46
N GLY A 546 -22.28 12.79 19.15
CA GLY A 546 -21.75 14.03 18.56
C GLY A 546 -20.25 14.00 18.20
N THR A 547 -19.48 13.00 18.65
CA THR A 547 -18.08 12.84 18.20
C THR A 547 -18.02 12.11 16.85
N ASN A 548 -17.19 12.61 15.93
CA ASN A 548 -17.15 12.12 14.54
C ASN A 548 -16.07 11.03 14.30
N ARG A 549 -15.71 10.25 15.33
CA ARG A 549 -14.62 9.23 15.31
C ARG A 549 -14.98 8.00 16.18
N ARG A 550 -14.41 6.82 15.87
CA ARG A 550 -14.67 5.52 16.58
C ARG A 550 -13.44 4.58 16.53
N TYR A 551 -13.13 3.78 17.57
CA TYR A 551 -11.89 2.96 17.67
C TYR A 551 -12.05 1.62 18.46
N ALA A 552 -11.16 0.62 18.22
CA ALA A 552 -11.03 -0.68 18.93
C ALA A 552 -9.65 -1.38 18.68
N ALA A 553 -9.18 -2.35 19.51
CA ALA A 553 -7.85 -3.03 19.39
C ALA A 553 -7.64 -4.34 20.19
N PHE A 554 -7.26 -5.45 19.56
CA PHE A 554 -7.14 -6.73 20.28
C PHE A 554 -5.79 -6.92 21.02
N PRO A 555 -5.77 -7.54 22.22
CA PRO A 555 -4.52 -7.89 22.89
C PRO A 555 -3.63 -8.80 22.02
N HIS A 556 -2.33 -8.78 22.29
CA HIS A 556 -1.34 -9.62 21.59
C HIS A 556 -1.04 -10.89 22.39
N ARG A 557 -0.62 -11.96 21.71
CA ARG A 557 -0.14 -13.19 22.35
C ARG A 557 1.29 -12.96 22.84
N GLY A 558 1.55 -13.18 24.13
CA GLY A 558 2.91 -13.41 24.65
C GLY A 558 3.49 -12.42 25.66
N GLU A 559 2.84 -11.26 25.93
CA GLU A 559 3.40 -10.23 26.82
C GLU A 559 2.58 -10.00 28.11
N PRO A 560 3.23 -9.60 29.23
CA PRO A 560 2.60 -9.42 30.53
C PRO A 560 1.92 -8.04 30.73
N VAL A 561 1.16 -7.95 31.82
CA VAL A 561 0.42 -6.77 32.29
C VAL A 561 1.34 -5.55 32.52
N LEU A 562 0.85 -4.34 32.21
CA LEU A 562 1.56 -3.09 32.49
C LEU A 562 1.63 -2.83 34.02
N PRO A 563 2.81 -2.50 34.60
CA PRO A 563 2.91 -2.29 36.04
C PRO A 563 2.09 -1.10 36.56
N ALA A 564 1.71 -1.20 37.84
CA ALA A 564 1.12 -0.09 38.60
C ALA A 564 2.04 1.14 38.56
N GLY A 565 1.52 2.25 38.01
CA GLY A 565 2.28 3.47 37.70
C GLY A 565 2.37 3.81 36.21
N THR A 566 1.90 2.91 35.32
CA THR A 566 1.86 3.17 33.87
C THR A 566 0.60 3.95 33.48
N PHE A 567 0.74 5.00 32.65
CA PHE A 567 -0.36 5.82 32.13
C PHE A 567 -0.42 5.75 30.60
N CYS A 568 -1.62 5.90 30.02
CA CYS A 568 -1.84 5.90 28.57
C CYS A 568 -2.12 7.34 28.07
N LEU A 569 -1.58 7.69 26.89
CA LEU A 569 -1.72 9.03 26.30
C LEU A 569 -2.99 9.13 25.44
N GLN A 570 -3.84 10.10 25.77
CA GLN A 570 -5.10 10.39 25.08
C GLN A 570 -4.97 11.69 24.28
N VAL A 571 -5.36 11.67 23.00
CA VAL A 571 -5.52 12.88 22.18
C VAL A 571 -7.00 13.09 21.88
N MET A 572 -7.54 14.22 22.31
CA MET A 572 -8.96 14.61 22.15
C MET A 572 -9.04 16.07 21.71
N GLU A 573 -9.65 16.31 20.54
CA GLU A 573 -10.30 17.59 20.25
C GLU A 573 -11.72 17.45 20.82
N THR A 574 -12.15 18.05 21.94
CA THR A 574 -11.69 19.23 22.73
C THR A 574 -11.84 18.98 24.26
N HIS A 575 -11.34 19.87 25.14
CA HIS A 575 -10.90 19.49 26.51
C HIS A 575 -11.82 19.92 27.69
N PRO A 576 -11.51 19.42 28.91
CA PRO A 576 -10.89 20.25 29.95
C PRO A 576 -9.61 19.59 30.55
N PRO A 577 -8.87 20.18 31.53
CA PRO A 577 -7.44 19.93 31.69
C PRO A 577 -7.08 18.56 32.30
N VAL A 578 -5.93 18.03 31.89
CA VAL A 578 -5.42 16.70 32.31
C VAL A 578 -4.53 16.85 33.55
N GLN A 579 -4.89 16.15 34.62
CA GLN A 579 -4.05 15.94 35.79
C GLN A 579 -3.10 14.76 35.55
N ILE A 580 -1.80 14.92 35.83
CA ILE A 580 -0.78 13.87 35.62
C ILE A 580 -0.13 13.55 36.95
N GLY A 581 -0.46 12.38 37.53
CA GLY A 581 -0.20 12.10 38.95
C GLY A 581 -1.03 13.02 39.85
N ASP A 582 -0.47 13.47 40.98
CA ASP A 582 -1.11 14.47 41.87
C ASP A 582 -0.92 15.94 41.40
N LEU A 583 -0.54 16.15 40.12
CA LEU A 583 -0.22 17.47 39.59
C LEU A 583 -1.22 17.94 38.51
N ILE A 584 -1.89 19.04 38.80
CA ILE A 584 -2.68 19.83 37.85
C ILE A 584 -1.74 20.87 37.22
N VAL A 585 -1.76 20.99 35.89
CA VAL A 585 -0.98 21.99 35.15
C VAL A 585 -1.90 23.09 34.64
N GLU A 586 -1.87 24.25 35.31
CA GLU A 586 -2.49 25.49 34.85
C GLU A 586 -1.43 26.52 34.47
N LEU A 587 -1.78 27.43 33.55
CA LEU A 587 -0.96 28.60 33.25
C LEU A 587 -1.79 29.88 33.42
N ALA A 588 -1.37 30.73 34.36
CA ALA A 588 -2.03 31.99 34.70
C ALA A 588 -3.55 31.89 34.96
N GLY A 589 -4.04 30.73 35.42
CA GLY A 589 -5.46 30.51 35.74
C GLY A 589 -6.36 30.29 34.53
N GLN A 590 -5.85 29.73 33.43
CA GLN A 590 -6.63 29.26 32.28
C GLN A 590 -6.28 27.81 31.93
N PRO A 591 -7.25 26.98 31.48
CA PRO A 591 -6.99 25.65 30.94
C PRO A 591 -6.17 25.68 29.64
N ILE A 592 -5.46 24.60 29.36
CA ILE A 592 -4.64 24.44 28.16
C ILE A 592 -5.41 23.56 27.15
N GLU A 593 -5.80 24.14 26.02
CA GLU A 593 -6.41 23.44 24.88
C GLU A 593 -5.48 23.58 23.65
N ASP A 594 -4.73 22.52 23.32
CA ASP A 594 -3.71 22.47 22.26
C ASP A 594 -2.77 23.70 22.18
N LEU A 595 -2.43 24.25 23.34
CA LEU A 595 -1.60 25.45 23.46
C LEU A 595 -0.11 25.08 23.53
N VAL A 596 0.61 25.34 22.44
CA VAL A 596 2.07 25.28 22.42
C VAL A 596 2.63 26.37 23.35
N LEU A 597 3.50 26.01 24.29
CA LEU A 597 4.07 26.95 25.25
C LEU A 597 5.55 27.23 24.97
N THR A 598 5.98 28.45 25.25
CA THR A 598 7.39 28.87 25.26
C THR A 598 7.75 29.45 26.63
N ARG A 599 9.05 29.54 26.94
CA ARG A 599 9.54 30.05 28.24
C ARG A 599 10.25 31.38 28.04
N SER A 600 9.81 32.40 28.77
CA SER A 600 10.42 33.72 28.76
C SER A 600 11.84 33.71 29.36
N ALA A 601 12.62 34.75 29.09
CA ALA A 601 13.96 34.91 29.66
C ALA A 601 13.98 35.06 31.21
N SER A 602 12.84 35.38 31.84
CA SER A 602 12.68 35.37 33.31
C SER A 602 12.36 33.99 33.88
N GLY A 603 12.10 32.98 33.02
CA GLY A 603 11.79 31.62 33.43
C GLY A 603 10.29 31.34 33.64
N GLU A 604 9.40 32.22 33.19
CA GLU A 604 7.95 31.99 33.20
C GLU A 604 7.50 31.35 31.87
N PHE A 605 6.51 30.48 31.90
CA PHE A 605 5.92 29.92 30.67
C PHE A 605 4.82 30.83 30.15
N GLN A 606 4.70 30.94 28.83
CA GLN A 606 3.70 31.77 28.14
C GLN A 606 3.22 31.09 26.84
N PRO A 607 1.98 31.38 26.38
CA PRO A 607 1.48 30.94 25.07
C PRO A 607 2.44 31.28 23.92
N LEU A 608 2.64 30.32 23.00
CA LEU A 608 3.23 30.62 21.70
C LEU A 608 2.20 31.33 20.83
N SER A 609 2.54 32.54 20.41
CA SER A 609 1.72 33.37 19.52
C SER A 609 2.44 33.65 18.21
N PHE A 610 1.66 33.94 17.17
CA PHE A 610 2.13 34.60 15.96
C PHE A 610 2.67 36.02 16.29
N PRO A 611 3.50 36.63 15.41
CA PRO A 611 4.02 37.98 15.62
C PRO A 611 2.97 39.10 15.74
N ASP A 612 1.72 38.84 15.38
CA ASP A 612 0.56 39.72 15.57
C ASP A 612 -0.07 39.63 16.98
N GLY A 613 0.46 38.77 17.86
CA GLY A 613 -0.02 38.53 19.23
C GLY A 613 -1.07 37.44 19.36
N ARG A 614 -1.54 36.83 18.26
CA ARG A 614 -2.59 35.80 18.24
C ARG A 614 -2.03 34.42 18.65
N PRO A 615 -2.65 33.70 19.60
CA PRO A 615 -2.16 32.39 20.05
C PRO A 615 -2.31 31.31 18.98
N VAL A 616 -1.32 30.40 18.93
CA VAL A 616 -1.30 29.18 18.11
C VAL A 616 -2.23 28.12 18.71
N ARG A 617 -2.99 27.40 17.87
CA ARG A 617 -4.06 26.48 18.32
C ARG A 617 -3.94 25.03 17.86
N ASN A 618 -2.93 24.67 17.08
CA ASN A 618 -2.68 23.29 16.64
C ASN A 618 -1.30 23.14 15.98
N GLY A 619 -0.86 21.90 15.76
CA GLY A 619 0.42 21.57 15.12
C GLY A 619 0.61 22.05 13.67
N PHE A 620 -0.46 22.39 12.94
CA PHE A 620 -0.35 22.97 11.59
C PHE A 620 -0.07 24.48 11.65
N GLU A 621 -0.69 25.20 12.58
CA GLU A 621 -0.36 26.60 12.86
C GLU A 621 1.03 26.77 13.50
N MET A 622 1.43 25.83 14.36
CA MET A 622 2.77 25.79 14.96
C MET A 622 3.88 25.79 13.89
N ARG A 623 3.71 25.02 12.79
CA ARG A 623 4.67 25.01 11.67
C ARG A 623 4.82 26.37 10.99
N LYS A 624 3.79 27.24 10.98
CA LYS A 624 3.93 28.62 10.47
C LYS A 624 4.75 29.50 11.41
N VAL A 625 4.43 29.53 12.70
CA VAL A 625 5.15 30.38 13.67
C VAL A 625 6.62 30.00 13.80
N LEU A 626 6.95 28.69 13.71
CA LEU A 626 8.34 28.23 13.71
C LEU A 626 9.07 28.57 12.39
N ALA A 627 8.42 28.48 11.23
CA ALA A 627 9.00 28.95 9.96
C ALA A 627 9.22 30.47 9.94
N GLU A 628 8.40 31.23 10.67
CA GLU A 628 8.51 32.68 10.84
C GLU A 628 9.50 33.10 11.96
N ASN A 629 9.98 32.17 12.80
CA ASN A 629 10.98 32.42 13.86
C ASN A 629 12.17 31.43 13.79
N PRO A 630 13.22 31.72 12.99
CA PRO A 630 14.34 30.79 12.77
C PRO A 630 15.09 30.35 14.04
N THR A 631 15.14 31.20 15.07
CA THR A 631 15.77 30.88 16.36
C THR A 631 15.01 29.87 17.21
N LEU A 632 13.69 29.72 17.01
CA LEU A 632 12.90 28.65 17.62
C LEU A 632 13.00 27.34 16.82
N TRP A 633 13.06 27.43 15.48
CA TRP A 633 13.31 26.26 14.61
C TRP A 633 14.67 25.61 14.91
N ALA A 634 15.73 26.42 15.04
CA ALA A 634 17.08 25.95 15.33
C ALA A 634 17.31 25.40 16.76
N ALA A 635 16.29 25.43 17.63
CA ALA A 635 16.34 24.87 18.98
C ALA A 635 15.74 23.45 19.08
N LEU A 636 15.25 22.89 17.97
CA LEU A 636 14.71 21.53 17.89
C LEU A 636 15.82 20.52 17.50
N PRO A 637 15.80 19.27 18.02
CA PRO A 637 16.74 18.23 17.60
C PRO A 637 16.62 17.92 16.09
N GLU A 638 17.76 17.75 15.40
CA GLU A 638 17.78 17.54 13.94
C GLU A 638 16.96 16.33 13.48
N ASP A 639 16.91 15.27 14.29
CA ASP A 639 16.25 14.00 13.96
C ASP A 639 14.74 14.19 13.73
N ALA A 640 14.10 15.01 14.58
CA ALA A 640 12.69 15.36 14.48
C ALA A 640 12.36 16.27 13.26
N VAL A 641 13.39 16.79 12.58
CA VAL A 641 13.26 17.68 11.41
C VAL A 641 13.45 16.91 10.09
N ARG A 642 14.15 15.76 10.10
CA ARG A 642 14.49 15.02 8.87
C ARG A 642 13.40 14.06 8.39
N GLU A 643 12.65 13.39 9.28
CA GLU A 643 11.57 12.46 8.88
C GLU A 643 10.25 13.16 8.50
N ASN A 644 10.29 13.96 7.44
CA ASN A 644 9.14 14.74 6.98
C ASN A 644 8.10 13.90 6.22
N HIS A 645 7.46 12.92 6.89
CA HIS A 645 6.09 12.46 6.61
C HIS A 645 5.46 11.60 7.72
N ARG A 646 6.23 10.97 8.62
CA ARG A 646 5.73 10.10 9.71
C ARG A 646 6.28 10.52 11.08
N LEU A 647 5.60 11.42 11.79
CA LEU A 647 5.97 11.84 13.16
C LEU A 647 4.93 11.41 14.21
N PRO A 648 5.13 10.29 14.92
CA PRO A 648 4.69 10.16 16.31
C PRO A 648 5.62 11.01 17.19
N ILE A 649 5.08 11.99 17.94
CA ILE A 649 5.90 12.82 18.83
C ILE A 649 6.03 12.11 20.20
N PRO A 650 7.23 11.65 20.62
CA PRO A 650 7.43 11.20 21.98
C PRO A 650 7.44 12.40 22.95
N ALA A 651 6.95 12.19 24.18
CA ALA A 651 7.06 13.20 25.21
C ALA A 651 8.52 13.34 25.67
N LEU A 652 9.15 14.49 25.39
CA LEU A 652 10.56 14.75 25.71
C LEU A 652 10.72 15.31 27.13
N LEU A 653 11.68 14.77 27.89
CA LEU A 653 12.03 15.26 29.23
C LEU A 653 13.41 15.94 29.22
N VAL A 654 13.45 17.24 29.57
CA VAL A 654 14.65 18.08 29.50
C VAL A 654 14.89 18.73 30.87
N ARG A 655 16.16 18.82 31.32
CA ARG A 655 16.52 19.48 32.58
C ARG A 655 17.63 20.50 32.35
N GLY A 656 17.27 21.78 32.40
CA GLY A 656 18.20 22.85 32.02
C GLY A 656 18.41 22.87 30.52
N ASN A 657 19.67 22.92 30.07
CA ASN A 657 20.04 22.96 28.65
C ASN A 657 20.51 21.59 28.10
N GLU A 658 20.32 20.49 28.83
CA GLU A 658 20.66 19.14 28.38
C GLU A 658 19.41 18.23 28.30
N LEU A 659 19.33 17.49 27.19
CA LEU A 659 18.41 16.37 27.00
C LEU A 659 18.93 15.18 27.82
N LEU A 660 18.14 14.65 28.75
CA LEU A 660 18.64 13.65 29.70
C LEU A 660 18.69 12.23 29.14
N GLN A 661 17.69 11.81 28.35
CA GLN A 661 17.65 10.49 27.72
C GLN A 661 16.60 10.44 26.60
N ALA A 662 16.81 9.57 25.62
CA ALA A 662 15.81 9.16 24.65
C ALA A 662 15.98 7.65 24.37
N GLU A 663 15.48 6.82 25.29
CA GLU A 663 15.46 5.36 25.14
C GLU A 663 14.09 4.81 25.54
N LEU A 664 13.56 3.91 24.72
CA LEU A 664 12.65 2.86 25.16
C LEU A 664 13.51 1.62 25.48
N ALA A 665 13.05 0.76 26.39
CA ALA A 665 13.82 -0.40 26.80
C ALA A 665 14.08 -1.35 25.61
N PRO A 666 15.28 -1.96 25.49
CA PRO A 666 15.55 -2.94 24.43
C PRO A 666 14.50 -4.05 24.39
N GLY A 667 13.84 -4.20 23.24
CA GLY A 667 12.68 -5.08 23.05
C GLY A 667 11.32 -4.38 22.98
N THR A 668 11.23 -3.07 23.23
CA THR A 668 9.97 -2.31 23.13
C THR A 668 9.63 -1.97 21.66
N GLU A 669 8.66 -2.66 21.05
CA GLU A 669 8.16 -2.29 19.72
C GLU A 669 7.22 -1.08 19.76
N THR A 670 7.55 -0.01 19.02
CA THR A 670 6.67 1.16 18.84
C THR A 670 5.56 0.90 17.81
N ARG A 671 4.56 0.08 18.16
CA ARG A 671 3.36 -0.10 17.33
C ARG A 671 2.41 1.09 17.49
N THR A 672 2.31 1.95 16.48
CA THR A 672 1.42 3.12 16.46
C THR A 672 -0.05 2.74 16.27
N THR A 673 -0.66 2.19 17.33
CA THR A 673 -2.07 1.77 17.32
C THR A 673 -3.03 2.97 17.32
N ALA A 674 -3.25 3.57 16.16
CA ALA A 674 -4.33 4.55 15.92
C ALA A 674 -5.75 3.91 15.91
N ALA A 675 -5.88 2.78 16.61
CA ALA A 675 -7.12 2.22 17.10
C ALA A 675 -6.79 1.57 18.46
N PRO A 676 -7.32 2.11 19.58
CA PRO A 676 -7.35 1.44 20.88
C PRO A 676 -8.71 0.80 21.18
N ILE A 677 -8.71 -0.41 21.76
CA ILE A 677 -9.78 -0.87 22.66
C ILE A 677 -9.42 -0.28 24.01
N PHE A 678 -10.41 0.32 24.64
CA PHE A 678 -10.29 0.63 26.05
C PHE A 678 -10.66 -0.64 26.81
N PHE A 679 -9.64 -1.26 27.39
CA PHE A 679 -9.82 -2.34 28.33
C PHE A 679 -10.70 -1.85 29.49
N SER A 680 -11.67 -2.66 29.90
CA SER A 680 -12.06 -2.66 31.31
C SER A 680 -10.83 -3.16 32.09
N PRO A 681 -10.38 -2.47 33.15
CA PRO A 681 -9.07 -2.74 33.75
C PRO A 681 -9.01 -4.12 34.39
N GLU A 682 -8.18 -4.99 33.79
CA GLU A 682 -7.53 -6.21 34.32
C GLU A 682 -8.36 -7.30 35.02
N THR A 683 -9.61 -7.06 35.41
CA THR A 683 -10.44 -8.08 36.07
C THR A 683 -10.81 -9.18 35.10
N ALA A 684 -10.18 -10.34 35.27
CA ALA A 684 -10.79 -11.60 34.89
C ALA A 684 -12.18 -11.69 35.53
N VAL A 685 -13.18 -12.00 34.72
CA VAL A 685 -14.56 -12.23 35.17
C VAL A 685 -14.73 -13.58 35.89
N GLY A 686 -13.70 -14.41 35.88
CA GLY A 686 -13.57 -15.64 36.65
C GLY A 686 -12.61 -16.62 35.99
N GLN A 687 -12.63 -17.86 36.45
CA GLN A 687 -11.95 -19.00 35.81
C GLN A 687 -12.98 -20.02 35.33
N THR A 688 -12.68 -20.76 34.26
CA THR A 688 -13.55 -21.81 33.72
C THR A 688 -13.68 -23.01 34.69
N PRO A 689 -14.88 -23.60 34.86
CA PRO A 689 -16.15 -23.25 34.23
C PRO A 689 -16.80 -21.99 34.82
N LEU A 690 -17.25 -21.08 33.96
CA LEU A 690 -17.78 -19.77 34.33
C LEU A 690 -19.11 -19.48 33.62
N GLN A 691 -20.05 -18.84 34.31
CA GLN A 691 -21.29 -18.34 33.69
C GLN A 691 -21.20 -16.81 33.53
N LEU A 692 -21.37 -16.33 32.30
CA LEU A 692 -21.33 -14.92 31.92
C LEU A 692 -22.74 -14.43 31.58
N ALA A 693 -23.15 -13.27 32.09
CA ALA A 693 -24.37 -12.59 31.68
C ALA A 693 -24.02 -11.49 30.68
N LEU A 694 -24.24 -11.73 29.39
CA LEU A 694 -23.90 -10.78 28.32
C LEU A 694 -25.12 -9.93 27.94
N HIS A 695 -24.94 -8.61 27.85
CA HIS A 695 -25.94 -7.73 27.26
C HIS A 695 -26.10 -8.00 25.76
N GLU A 696 -27.08 -7.37 25.10
CA GLU A 696 -27.09 -7.35 23.64
C GLU A 696 -25.86 -6.59 23.08
N GLY A 697 -25.49 -6.88 21.84
CA GLY A 697 -24.28 -6.35 21.18
C GLY A 697 -23.14 -7.35 21.04
N ALA A 698 -22.04 -6.89 20.42
CA ALA A 698 -20.88 -7.72 20.11
C ALA A 698 -19.99 -7.94 21.34
N HIS A 699 -19.59 -9.19 21.58
CA HIS A 699 -18.78 -9.57 22.75
C HIS A 699 -17.70 -10.57 22.36
N PHE A 700 -16.57 -10.50 23.08
CA PHE A 700 -15.42 -11.38 22.94
C PHE A 700 -14.88 -11.74 24.33
N ILE A 701 -14.40 -12.96 24.52
CA ILE A 701 -13.57 -13.32 25.67
C ILE A 701 -12.15 -13.66 25.25
N VAL A 702 -11.21 -13.45 26.17
CA VAL A 702 -9.84 -13.97 26.06
C VAL A 702 -9.66 -14.97 27.20
N LEU A 703 -9.28 -16.19 26.87
CA LEU A 703 -8.87 -17.21 27.83
C LEU A 703 -7.34 -17.19 27.94
N LYS A 704 -6.83 -16.99 29.15
CA LYS A 704 -5.42 -17.11 29.50
C LYS A 704 -5.20 -18.31 30.42
N LYS A 705 -4.05 -18.99 30.30
CA LYS A 705 -3.60 -19.96 31.31
C LYS A 705 -2.10 -20.18 31.22
N GLU A 706 -1.42 -20.23 32.37
CA GLU A 706 0.01 -20.52 32.45
C GLU A 706 0.37 -21.83 31.72
N GLY A 707 1.35 -21.76 30.81
CA GLY A 707 1.78 -22.88 29.96
C GLY A 707 0.95 -23.09 28.68
N PHE A 708 -0.13 -22.32 28.47
CA PHE A 708 -1.00 -22.41 27.30
C PHE A 708 -1.03 -21.09 26.51
N GLU A 709 -1.35 -21.17 25.22
CA GLU A 709 -1.55 -20.02 24.37
C GLU A 709 -2.88 -19.31 24.65
N ASP A 710 -2.86 -17.97 24.70
CA ASP A 710 -4.07 -17.15 24.74
C ASP A 710 -5.03 -17.53 23.59
N LEU A 711 -6.31 -17.68 23.94
CA LEU A 711 -7.39 -17.98 23.01
C LEU A 711 -8.47 -16.91 23.06
N ILE A 712 -8.68 -16.22 21.94
CA ILE A 712 -9.70 -15.17 21.78
C ILE A 712 -10.96 -15.81 21.17
N VAL A 713 -12.14 -15.53 21.72
CA VAL A 713 -13.41 -16.19 21.33
C VAL A 713 -14.59 -15.20 21.27
N PRO A 714 -15.18 -14.95 20.09
CA PRO A 714 -16.44 -14.22 19.93
C PRO A 714 -17.64 -14.95 20.57
N LEU A 715 -18.42 -14.27 21.41
CA LEU A 715 -19.58 -14.80 22.13
C LEU A 715 -20.88 -14.09 21.71
N ASN A 716 -21.82 -14.80 21.10
CA ASN A 716 -23.01 -14.18 20.49
C ASN A 716 -24.28 -14.35 21.34
N PRO A 717 -24.77 -13.31 22.06
CA PRO A 717 -25.94 -13.42 22.92
C PRO A 717 -27.17 -14.04 22.22
N LEU A 718 -27.41 -13.74 20.94
CA LEU A 718 -28.58 -14.25 20.21
C LEU A 718 -28.45 -15.72 19.77
N VAL A 719 -27.22 -16.20 19.55
CA VAL A 719 -26.95 -17.59 19.10
C VAL A 719 -26.64 -18.53 20.27
N GLU A 720 -26.11 -18.00 21.37
CA GLU A 720 -25.76 -18.77 22.57
C GLU A 720 -26.95 -18.87 23.56
N ARG A 721 -28.01 -18.06 23.37
CA ARG A 721 -29.26 -18.11 24.17
C ARG A 721 -29.90 -19.50 24.14
N GLY A 722 -29.83 -20.20 25.28
CA GLY A 722 -30.38 -21.54 25.45
C GLY A 722 -29.41 -22.70 25.13
N ARG A 723 -28.14 -22.42 24.82
CA ARG A 723 -27.10 -23.46 24.73
C ARG A 723 -26.55 -23.80 26.12
N ARG A 724 -26.19 -25.07 26.33
CA ARG A 724 -25.79 -25.59 27.66
C ARG A 724 -24.43 -25.11 28.14
N ALA A 725 -23.40 -25.24 27.30
CA ALA A 725 -22.04 -24.80 27.59
C ALA A 725 -21.22 -24.70 26.30
N ARG A 726 -20.21 -23.82 26.27
CA ARG A 726 -19.21 -23.75 25.19
C ARG A 726 -17.86 -24.21 25.72
N MET A 727 -17.45 -25.42 25.35
CA MET A 727 -16.15 -25.99 25.68
C MET A 727 -15.05 -25.44 24.76
N LEU A 728 -13.99 -24.92 25.36
CA LEU A 728 -12.90 -24.21 24.68
C LEU A 728 -11.55 -24.84 25.03
N ARG A 729 -11.05 -25.72 24.17
CA ARG A 729 -9.72 -26.32 24.33
C ARG A 729 -8.63 -25.28 24.10
N LEU A 730 -7.77 -25.02 25.09
CA LEU A 730 -6.51 -24.29 24.91
C LEU A 730 -5.45 -25.26 24.37
N LEU A 731 -4.36 -24.72 23.80
CA LEU A 731 -3.19 -25.49 23.40
C LEU A 731 -1.98 -25.07 24.26
N PRO A 732 -1.09 -25.99 24.64
CA PRO A 732 0.24 -25.65 25.14
C PRO A 732 0.96 -24.61 24.28
N LEU A 733 1.80 -23.79 24.91
CA LEU A 733 2.60 -22.77 24.23
C LEU A 733 3.48 -23.40 23.13
N GLY A 734 3.31 -22.96 21.89
CA GLY A 734 4.10 -23.41 20.73
C GLY A 734 3.48 -24.54 19.92
N GLU A 735 2.22 -24.94 20.17
CA GLU A 735 1.49 -25.84 19.28
C GLU A 735 0.92 -25.13 18.03
N THR A 736 0.69 -23.82 18.07
CA THR A 736 0.37 -23.04 16.87
C THR A 736 1.61 -22.94 15.96
N PRO A 737 1.50 -23.27 14.65
CA PRO A 737 2.62 -23.14 13.72
C PRO A 737 3.18 -21.70 13.65
N PRO A 738 4.50 -21.52 13.50
CA PRO A 738 5.09 -20.20 13.25
C PRO A 738 4.46 -19.53 12.01
N GLY A 739 4.10 -18.25 12.12
CA GLY A 739 3.40 -17.52 11.06
C GLY A 739 1.89 -17.78 10.97
N PHE A 740 1.27 -18.49 11.92
CA PHE A 740 -0.16 -18.75 11.96
C PHE A 740 -0.83 -18.20 13.22
N VAL A 741 -2.11 -17.85 13.11
CA VAL A 741 -3.01 -17.60 14.25
C VAL A 741 -4.10 -18.67 14.33
N ARG A 742 -4.54 -18.95 15.55
CA ARG A 742 -5.53 -20.00 15.84
C ARG A 742 -6.95 -19.45 15.87
N VAL A 743 -7.85 -20.08 15.14
CA VAL A 743 -9.28 -19.75 15.10
C VAL A 743 -10.08 -20.82 15.86
N PRO A 744 -10.88 -20.46 16.89
CA PRO A 744 -11.67 -21.41 17.67
C PRO A 744 -12.86 -21.96 16.89
N ARG A 745 -13.41 -23.08 17.37
CA ARG A 745 -14.68 -23.64 16.86
C ARG A 745 -15.84 -22.64 16.99
N TYR A 746 -16.66 -22.55 15.94
CA TYR A 746 -17.88 -21.75 15.93
C TYR A 746 -19.03 -22.50 15.23
N GLY A 747 -20.00 -22.96 16.01
CA GLY A 747 -21.06 -23.84 15.51
C GLY A 747 -20.50 -25.15 14.96
N ASP A 748 -20.75 -25.39 13.68
CA ASP A 748 -20.28 -26.59 12.97
C ASP A 748 -18.90 -26.40 12.32
N LEU A 749 -18.43 -25.16 12.16
CA LEU A 749 -17.06 -24.86 11.74
C LEU A 749 -16.08 -25.28 12.84
N ARG A 750 -15.23 -26.27 12.53
CA ARG A 750 -14.19 -26.79 13.44
C ARG A 750 -13.12 -25.73 13.76
N ALA A 751 -12.25 -26.01 14.73
CA ALA A 751 -11.10 -25.16 14.98
C ALA A 751 -10.03 -25.39 13.89
N PHE A 752 -9.31 -24.34 13.51
CA PHE A 752 -8.25 -24.38 12.50
C PHE A 752 -7.20 -23.31 12.81
N TRP A 753 -6.11 -23.29 12.06
CA TRP A 753 -5.17 -22.19 12.04
C TRP A 753 -5.14 -21.57 10.65
N ILE A 754 -4.88 -20.27 10.57
CA ILE A 754 -4.71 -19.53 9.31
C ILE A 754 -3.41 -18.72 9.41
N MET A 755 -2.70 -18.54 8.30
CA MET A 755 -1.53 -17.68 8.28
C MET A 755 -1.91 -16.27 8.77
N GLU A 756 -1.04 -15.70 9.58
CA GLU A 756 -1.26 -14.38 10.18
C GLU A 756 -1.26 -13.24 9.14
N THR A 757 -0.63 -13.49 8.00
CA THR A 757 -0.57 -12.64 6.80
C THR A 757 -0.81 -13.49 5.54
N GLU A 758 -0.86 -12.86 4.38
CA GLU A 758 -0.56 -13.45 3.08
C GLU A 758 0.76 -14.24 3.08
N VAL A 759 0.89 -15.19 2.15
CA VAL A 759 2.21 -15.68 1.72
C VAL A 759 2.99 -14.52 1.12
N THR A 760 4.22 -14.34 1.58
CA THR A 760 5.08 -13.24 1.13
C THR A 760 5.85 -13.57 -0.14
N SER A 761 6.38 -12.53 -0.78
CA SER A 761 7.19 -12.65 -2.00
C SER A 761 8.52 -13.37 -1.74
N GLY A 762 9.10 -13.22 -0.55
CA GLY A 762 10.27 -14.00 -0.12
C GLY A 762 9.95 -15.50 0.04
N GLU A 763 8.86 -15.84 0.72
CA GLU A 763 8.42 -17.25 0.86
C GLU A 763 8.08 -17.89 -0.49
N TYR A 764 7.41 -17.16 -1.39
CA TYR A 764 7.13 -17.65 -2.74
C TYR A 764 8.41 -17.75 -3.60
N LEU A 765 9.44 -16.94 -3.33
CA LEU A 765 10.76 -17.09 -3.96
C LEU A 765 11.44 -18.41 -3.52
N GLU A 766 11.27 -18.86 -2.27
CA GLU A 766 11.74 -20.19 -1.85
C GLU A 766 11.06 -21.30 -2.66
N PHE A 767 9.72 -21.24 -2.79
CA PHE A 767 8.94 -22.20 -3.58
C PHE A 767 9.41 -22.27 -5.03
N LEU A 768 9.56 -21.12 -5.70
CA LEU A 768 10.03 -21.04 -7.09
C LEU A 768 11.43 -21.59 -7.30
N ASN A 769 12.28 -21.57 -6.26
CA ASN A 769 13.67 -22.00 -6.31
C ASN A 769 13.95 -23.37 -5.68
N ASP A 770 12.90 -24.06 -5.24
CA ASP A 770 12.98 -25.47 -4.86
C ASP A 770 13.39 -26.31 -6.09
N PRO A 771 14.38 -27.22 -5.98
CA PRO A 771 14.84 -28.01 -7.12
C PRO A 771 13.77 -28.84 -7.81
N ALA A 772 12.73 -29.30 -7.10
CA ALA A 772 11.62 -30.03 -7.70
C ALA A 772 10.64 -29.08 -8.40
N THR A 773 10.34 -27.92 -7.81
CA THR A 773 9.50 -26.88 -8.44
C THR A 773 10.15 -26.36 -9.71
N LEU A 774 11.46 -26.07 -9.70
CA LEU A 774 12.24 -25.64 -10.86
C LEU A 774 12.15 -26.66 -12.01
N ALA A 775 12.40 -27.94 -11.71
CA ALA A 775 12.33 -29.00 -12.73
C ALA A 775 10.92 -29.17 -13.33
N GLU A 776 9.87 -28.94 -12.55
CA GLU A 776 8.48 -28.97 -13.03
C GLU A 776 8.13 -27.72 -13.86
N ILE A 777 8.66 -26.54 -13.49
CA ILE A 777 8.56 -25.31 -14.29
C ILE A 777 9.25 -25.50 -15.65
N ASP A 778 10.48 -26.02 -15.68
CA ASP A 778 11.25 -26.26 -16.90
C ASP A 778 10.63 -27.35 -17.81
N ALA A 779 9.83 -28.25 -17.24
CA ALA A 779 9.06 -29.25 -17.99
C ALA A 779 7.70 -28.73 -18.49
N SER A 780 7.21 -27.59 -18.00
CA SER A 780 5.89 -27.06 -18.36
C SER A 780 5.92 -26.22 -19.64
N PRO A 781 5.12 -26.55 -20.68
CA PRO A 781 4.96 -25.69 -21.85
C PRO A 781 4.07 -24.47 -21.57
N VAL A 782 3.53 -24.30 -20.35
CA VAL A 782 2.69 -23.18 -19.96
C VAL A 782 3.32 -22.45 -18.76
N PRO A 783 3.71 -21.17 -18.90
CA PRO A 783 4.39 -20.41 -17.84
C PRO A 783 3.37 -19.84 -16.84
N ILE A 784 2.82 -20.70 -15.99
CA ILE A 784 1.79 -20.31 -15.02
C ILE A 784 2.43 -19.81 -13.70
N ARG A 785 3.42 -20.55 -13.16
CA ARG A 785 3.97 -20.33 -11.80
C ARG A 785 4.74 -19.04 -11.56
N SER A 786 5.28 -18.40 -12.60
CA SER A 786 6.07 -17.16 -12.46
C SER A 786 5.12 -15.98 -12.21
N PRO A 787 5.10 -15.37 -11.01
CA PRO A 787 4.09 -14.36 -10.70
C PRO A 787 4.27 -13.11 -11.56
N ARG A 788 3.16 -12.40 -11.78
CA ARG A 788 3.17 -11.02 -12.28
C ARG A 788 3.48 -10.09 -11.11
N PRO A 789 4.58 -9.32 -11.10
CA PRO A 789 4.96 -8.56 -9.92
C PRO A 789 3.92 -7.51 -9.49
N PHE A 790 3.92 -7.23 -8.18
CA PHE A 790 3.33 -6.03 -7.57
C PHE A 790 4.42 -5.30 -6.71
N PRO A 791 4.23 -4.23 -5.88
CA PRO A 791 3.08 -3.31 -5.62
C PRO A 791 2.39 -2.65 -6.84
N LEU A 792 2.73 -3.09 -8.04
CA LEU A 792 2.95 -2.29 -9.22
C LEU A 792 2.47 -2.97 -10.55
N ARG A 793 2.35 -2.25 -11.68
CA ARG A 793 1.29 -2.49 -12.72
C ARG A 793 1.60 -2.85 -14.23
N GLN A 794 2.81 -3.14 -14.79
CA GLN A 794 3.00 -3.58 -16.23
C GLN A 794 3.27 -5.09 -16.58
N GLU A 795 3.96 -5.43 -17.69
CA GLU A 795 3.65 -6.66 -18.50
C GLU A 795 4.64 -7.89 -18.49
N GLY A 796 4.70 -8.72 -17.44
CA GLY A 796 5.38 -10.05 -17.46
C GLY A 796 5.90 -10.59 -16.10
N THR A 797 7.01 -11.35 -16.10
CA THR A 797 7.38 -12.32 -15.03
C THR A 797 8.59 -11.95 -14.18
N TRP A 798 8.70 -12.57 -12.99
CA TRP A 798 9.89 -12.51 -12.12
C TRP A 798 11.19 -12.87 -12.88
N PRO A 799 12.30 -12.14 -12.65
CA PRO A 799 13.56 -12.37 -13.34
C PRO A 799 14.18 -13.73 -12.97
N ARG A 800 14.80 -14.38 -13.96
CA ARG A 800 15.53 -15.64 -13.81
C ARG A 800 16.99 -15.44 -14.22
N GLY A 801 17.92 -15.88 -13.37
CA GLY A 801 19.36 -15.77 -13.56
C GLY A 801 19.91 -16.77 -14.57
N ALA A 802 21.17 -16.58 -14.96
CA ALA A 802 21.91 -17.51 -15.83
C ALA A 802 22.23 -18.86 -15.16
N ASP A 803 22.04 -18.95 -13.85
CA ASP A 803 22.07 -20.16 -13.01
C ASP A 803 20.72 -20.92 -13.01
N GLY A 804 19.70 -20.40 -13.69
CA GLY A 804 18.35 -20.98 -13.72
C GLY A 804 17.53 -20.74 -12.46
N ARG A 805 17.98 -19.88 -11.52
CA ARG A 805 17.24 -19.52 -10.31
C ARG A 805 16.40 -18.27 -10.54
N PHE A 806 15.23 -18.17 -9.90
CA PHE A 806 14.47 -16.92 -9.86
C PHE A 806 15.08 -16.00 -8.80
N SER A 807 15.09 -14.69 -9.06
CA SER A 807 15.31 -13.66 -8.04
C SER A 807 14.06 -12.81 -7.89
N LEU A 808 13.93 -12.08 -6.79
CA LEU A 808 12.89 -11.07 -6.72
C LEU A 808 13.11 -9.98 -7.79
N PRO A 809 12.01 -9.39 -8.28
CA PRO A 809 11.99 -8.01 -8.73
C PRO A 809 12.80 -7.08 -7.82
N GLN A 810 13.68 -6.27 -8.39
CA GLN A 810 14.59 -5.39 -7.69
C GLN A 810 13.80 -4.18 -7.13
N GLY A 811 13.74 -4.04 -5.81
CA GLY A 811 12.81 -3.11 -5.16
C GLY A 811 11.38 -3.67 -5.01
N LEU A 812 11.20 -5.00 -5.07
CA LEU A 812 10.11 -5.68 -4.37
C LEU A 812 10.70 -6.24 -3.06
N PRO A 813 10.33 -5.71 -1.89
CA PRO A 813 10.78 -6.25 -0.62
C PRO A 813 10.26 -7.68 -0.39
N GLU A 814 11.03 -8.52 0.30
CA GLU A 814 10.67 -9.91 0.58
C GLU A 814 9.35 -10.03 1.37
N ASN A 815 9.04 -9.08 2.25
CA ASN A 815 7.84 -9.05 3.09
C ASN A 815 6.59 -8.43 2.42
N TYR A 816 6.58 -8.26 1.10
CA TYR A 816 5.35 -7.94 0.37
C TYR A 816 4.48 -9.18 0.15
N PRO A 817 3.13 -9.08 0.17
CA PRO A 817 2.27 -10.18 -0.23
C PRO A 817 2.61 -10.66 -1.65
N VAL A 818 2.57 -11.98 -1.89
CA VAL A 818 2.70 -12.50 -3.26
C VAL A 818 1.41 -12.20 -4.03
N MET A 819 1.56 -11.61 -5.21
CA MET A 819 0.47 -11.28 -6.12
C MET A 819 0.85 -11.72 -7.54
N GLY A 820 -0.12 -11.76 -8.46
CA GLY A 820 0.13 -12.20 -9.83
C GLY A 820 0.02 -13.70 -10.05
N VAL A 821 -0.52 -14.44 -9.08
CA VAL A 821 -0.59 -15.91 -9.06
C VAL A 821 -2.00 -16.43 -9.36
N SER A 822 -2.08 -17.58 -10.03
CA SER A 822 -3.35 -18.27 -10.29
C SER A 822 -3.74 -19.17 -9.12
N TRP A 823 -4.98 -19.66 -9.12
CA TRP A 823 -5.44 -20.61 -8.11
C TRP A 823 -4.62 -21.91 -8.14
N TYR A 824 -4.17 -22.35 -9.32
CA TYR A 824 -3.30 -23.52 -9.46
C TYR A 824 -1.88 -23.29 -8.90
N ASP A 825 -1.38 -22.06 -8.92
CA ASP A 825 -0.08 -21.73 -8.33
C ASP A 825 -0.16 -21.67 -6.81
N ALA A 826 -1.27 -21.12 -6.29
CA ALA A 826 -1.61 -21.14 -4.88
C ALA A 826 -1.81 -22.58 -4.35
N GLU A 827 -2.47 -23.45 -5.12
CA GLU A 827 -2.58 -24.90 -4.84
C GLU A 827 -1.21 -25.60 -4.91
N ALA A 828 -0.36 -25.26 -5.89
CA ALA A 828 0.98 -25.83 -6.03
C ALA A 828 1.91 -25.41 -4.88
N TYR A 829 1.87 -24.14 -4.47
CA TYR A 829 2.58 -23.66 -3.28
C TYR A 829 2.07 -24.36 -2.02
N ALA A 830 0.74 -24.44 -1.81
CA ALA A 830 0.18 -25.15 -0.66
C ALA A 830 0.63 -26.62 -0.61
N SER A 831 0.67 -27.27 -1.77
CA SER A 831 1.14 -28.66 -1.94
C SER A 831 2.65 -28.81 -1.71
N TRP A 832 3.47 -27.80 -2.02
CA TRP A 832 4.90 -27.76 -1.69
C TRP A 832 5.11 -27.50 -0.20
N TYR A 833 4.40 -26.55 0.37
CA TYR A 833 4.44 -26.20 1.78
C TYR A 833 4.04 -27.38 2.66
N GLU A 834 2.96 -28.11 2.32
CA GLU A 834 2.56 -29.33 3.05
C GLU A 834 3.66 -30.42 3.00
N LYS A 835 4.31 -30.62 1.83
CA LYS A 835 5.44 -31.57 1.71
C LYS A 835 6.63 -31.14 2.55
N ARG A 836 7.00 -29.85 2.52
CA ARG A 836 8.09 -29.25 3.31
C ARG A 836 7.82 -29.35 4.81
N ALA A 837 6.60 -29.03 5.24
CA ALA A 837 6.15 -29.14 6.63
C ALA A 837 6.12 -30.60 7.12
N ARG A 838 5.62 -31.55 6.31
CA ARG A 838 5.68 -33.00 6.63
C ARG A 838 7.11 -33.53 6.71
N ALA A 839 8.01 -33.08 5.83
CA ALA A 839 9.44 -33.41 5.91
C ALA A 839 10.09 -32.84 7.19
N GLY A 840 9.61 -31.68 7.67
CA GLY A 840 9.92 -31.13 9.00
C GLY A 840 9.20 -31.78 10.18
N GLY A 841 8.42 -32.85 9.96
CA GLY A 841 7.73 -33.61 11.02
C GLY A 841 6.32 -33.10 11.39
N SER A 842 5.77 -32.12 10.68
CA SER A 842 4.40 -31.62 10.92
C SER A 842 3.34 -32.67 10.56
N LYS A 843 2.29 -32.75 11.38
CA LYS A 843 1.08 -33.56 11.17
C LYS A 843 -0.13 -32.73 10.71
N LEU A 844 0.07 -31.48 10.34
CA LEU A 844 -1.00 -30.59 9.89
C LEU A 844 -1.14 -30.65 8.37
N HIS A 845 -2.38 -30.62 7.89
CA HIS A 845 -2.72 -30.50 6.47
C HIS A 845 -2.84 -29.02 6.11
N PHE A 846 -2.04 -28.56 5.16
CA PHE A 846 -2.02 -27.17 4.69
C PHE A 846 -2.76 -27.04 3.36
N SER A 847 -3.65 -26.07 3.23
CA SER A 847 -4.35 -25.74 1.97
C SER A 847 -4.75 -24.27 1.93
N LEU A 848 -5.41 -23.86 0.84
CA LEU A 848 -6.16 -22.61 0.82
C LEU A 848 -7.37 -22.67 1.79
N PRO A 849 -7.80 -21.53 2.38
CA PRO A 849 -9.01 -21.45 3.20
C PRO A 849 -10.28 -21.75 2.39
N ASN A 850 -11.27 -22.35 3.04
CA ASN A 850 -12.65 -22.34 2.54
C ASN A 850 -13.36 -21.03 2.91
N TYR A 851 -14.58 -20.83 2.41
CA TYR A 851 -15.31 -19.57 2.60
C TYR A 851 -15.71 -19.28 4.04
N ASP A 852 -16.14 -20.28 4.80
CA ASP A 852 -16.58 -20.10 6.18
C ASP A 852 -15.38 -19.92 7.12
N GLU A 853 -14.27 -20.62 6.84
CA GLU A 853 -12.97 -20.40 7.49
C GLU A 853 -12.50 -18.96 7.30
N TRP A 854 -12.42 -18.48 6.05
CA TRP A 854 -12.02 -17.10 5.75
C TRP A 854 -12.94 -16.07 6.40
N THR A 855 -14.26 -16.23 6.21
CA THR A 855 -15.26 -15.28 6.69
C THR A 855 -15.24 -15.19 8.22
N TYR A 856 -15.09 -16.32 8.91
CA TYR A 856 -14.97 -16.31 10.37
C TYR A 856 -13.63 -15.74 10.82
N ALA A 857 -12.52 -16.14 10.20
CA ALA A 857 -11.16 -15.70 10.55
C ALA A 857 -10.96 -14.18 10.40
N GLY A 858 -11.52 -13.56 9.35
CA GLY A 858 -11.40 -12.12 9.11
C GLY A 858 -12.43 -11.28 9.88
N LYS A 859 -13.68 -11.74 10.07
CA LYS A 859 -14.72 -10.97 10.77
C LYS A 859 -14.74 -11.20 12.29
N GLY A 860 -14.66 -12.46 12.72
CA GLY A 860 -14.96 -12.93 14.08
C GLY A 860 -16.42 -12.79 14.53
N TRP A 861 -17.06 -11.65 14.25
CA TRP A 861 -18.45 -11.38 14.59
C TRP A 861 -19.38 -11.43 13.37
N TRP A 862 -20.54 -12.04 13.52
CA TRP A 862 -21.52 -12.22 12.42
C TRP A 862 -22.06 -10.90 11.85
N ALA A 863 -22.25 -9.87 12.69
CA ALA A 863 -22.72 -8.55 12.25
C ALA A 863 -21.59 -7.62 11.78
N PHE A 864 -20.32 -8.02 11.94
CA PHE A 864 -19.22 -7.28 11.34
C PHE A 864 -19.21 -7.55 9.83
N LYS A 865 -18.85 -6.53 9.07
CA LYS A 865 -18.65 -6.60 7.62
C LYS A 865 -17.17 -6.46 7.26
N TYR A 866 -16.42 -5.83 8.15
CA TYR A 866 -15.00 -5.51 8.08
C TYR A 866 -14.32 -6.00 9.39
N PRO A 867 -13.00 -6.23 9.41
CA PRO A 867 -12.29 -6.74 10.60
C PRO A 867 -12.44 -5.80 11.80
N TYR A 868 -12.55 -4.50 11.52
CA TYR A 868 -12.72 -3.40 12.48
C TYR A 868 -14.19 -3.02 12.76
N GLY A 869 -15.21 -3.71 12.22
CA GLY A 869 -16.61 -3.52 12.64
C GLY A 869 -17.71 -3.66 11.58
N THR A 870 -18.84 -3.00 11.84
CA THR A 870 -20.08 -3.10 11.04
C THR A 870 -20.11 -2.20 9.80
N GLN A 871 -19.32 -1.11 9.79
CA GLN A 871 -19.33 -0.06 8.75
C GLN A 871 -17.95 0.11 8.11
N TYR A 872 -17.94 0.42 6.80
CA TYR A 872 -16.71 0.70 6.06
C TYR A 872 -16.04 1.97 6.61
N ARG A 873 -14.72 1.92 6.81
CA ARG A 873 -13.93 3.07 7.28
C ARG A 873 -12.62 3.12 6.51
N ALA A 874 -12.56 4.06 5.56
CA ALA A 874 -11.41 4.34 4.70
C ALA A 874 -10.04 4.48 5.40
N ARG A 875 -10.05 4.83 6.69
CA ARG A 875 -8.85 5.03 7.51
C ARG A 875 -8.47 3.83 8.40
N TYR A 876 -9.17 2.71 8.28
CA TYR A 876 -8.98 1.49 9.10
C TYR A 876 -8.84 0.21 8.28
N ALA A 877 -9.57 0.08 7.17
CA ALA A 877 -9.02 -0.65 6.04
C ALA A 877 -7.89 0.22 5.45
N HIS A 878 -6.90 -0.41 4.81
CA HIS A 878 -6.01 0.33 3.95
C HIS A 878 -6.80 0.74 2.68
N THR A 879 -7.07 2.03 2.41
CA THR A 879 -7.88 2.42 1.23
C THR A 879 -7.49 3.74 0.56
N CYS A 880 -7.86 3.84 -0.73
CA CYS A 880 -7.72 4.99 -1.63
C CYS A 880 -8.42 6.29 -1.19
N PHE A 881 -9.12 6.29 -0.04
CA PHE A 881 -9.75 7.46 0.56
C PHE A 881 -9.04 7.95 1.84
N ALA A 882 -7.98 7.28 2.29
CA ALA A 882 -7.08 7.75 3.36
C ALA A 882 -5.66 8.06 2.87
N TRP A 883 -5.25 7.52 1.73
CA TRP A 883 -3.94 7.76 1.09
C TRP A 883 -4.12 8.32 -0.34
N PRO A 884 -3.16 9.10 -0.87
CA PRO A 884 -3.31 9.73 -2.20
C PRO A 884 -3.27 8.76 -3.38
N GLU A 885 -2.56 7.64 -3.23
CA GLU A 885 -2.46 6.55 -4.21
C GLU A 885 -2.77 5.22 -3.53
N ALA A 886 -3.10 4.19 -4.32
CA ALA A 886 -3.78 2.98 -3.85
C ALA A 886 -3.04 1.72 -4.32
N GLU A 887 -2.13 1.23 -3.49
CA GLU A 887 -1.30 0.05 -3.75
C GLU A 887 -1.15 -0.74 -2.45
N PRO A 888 -1.34 -2.08 -2.46
CA PRO A 888 -0.84 -2.97 -1.42
C PRO A 888 0.55 -2.59 -0.90
N GLY A 889 0.72 -2.63 0.43
CA GLY A 889 2.01 -2.41 1.10
C GLY A 889 2.69 -3.72 1.52
N PRO A 890 3.77 -3.66 2.32
CA PRO A 890 4.30 -4.81 3.03
C PRO A 890 3.25 -5.40 3.98
N VAL A 891 3.27 -6.71 4.20
CA VAL A 891 2.36 -7.33 5.17
C VAL A 891 2.58 -6.74 6.56
N ARG A 892 1.50 -6.53 7.32
CA ARG A 892 1.46 -5.94 8.67
C ARG A 892 1.86 -4.45 8.76
N GLU A 893 2.05 -3.71 7.65
CA GLU A 893 2.42 -2.28 7.74
C GLU A 893 1.42 -1.47 8.58
N PHE A 894 0.13 -1.80 8.51
CA PHE A 894 -0.93 -1.14 9.26
C PHE A 894 -1.49 -2.07 10.35
N PRO A 895 -1.13 -1.90 11.64
CA PRO A 895 -1.54 -2.82 12.72
C PRO A 895 -3.03 -2.75 13.10
N ILE A 896 -3.85 -2.10 12.27
CA ILE A 896 -5.27 -1.80 12.49
C ILE A 896 -6.19 -2.64 11.59
N ASP A 897 -5.73 -3.10 10.42
CA ASP A 897 -6.47 -4.08 9.61
C ASP A 897 -6.22 -5.51 10.13
N ARG A 898 -6.44 -5.68 11.44
CA ARG A 898 -6.19 -6.91 12.19
C ARG A 898 -7.51 -7.45 12.73
N SER A 899 -7.89 -8.66 12.34
CA SER A 899 -9.06 -9.34 12.88
C SER A 899 -8.92 -9.65 14.37
N VAL A 900 -10.04 -9.98 15.02
CA VAL A 900 -10.05 -10.41 16.43
C VAL A 900 -9.11 -11.59 16.74
N PHE A 901 -8.85 -12.46 15.78
CA PHE A 901 -7.94 -13.61 15.95
C PHE A 901 -6.48 -13.26 15.67
N GLY A 902 -6.20 -12.08 15.12
CA GLY A 902 -4.87 -11.64 14.73
C GLY A 902 -4.49 -11.93 13.29
N VAL A 903 -5.48 -12.14 12.40
CA VAL A 903 -5.24 -12.18 10.95
C VAL A 903 -5.10 -10.74 10.45
N TYR A 904 -4.00 -10.42 9.79
CA TYR A 904 -3.71 -9.09 9.24
C TYR A 904 -4.15 -8.95 7.77
N ASP A 905 -4.30 -7.71 7.33
CA ASP A 905 -4.44 -7.26 5.94
C ASP A 905 -5.70 -7.78 5.20
N THR A 906 -6.62 -8.35 5.98
CA THR A 906 -7.85 -9.03 5.52
C THR A 906 -8.84 -8.17 4.72
N CYS A 907 -8.67 -6.84 4.70
CA CYS A 907 -9.42 -5.89 3.87
C CYS A 907 -8.50 -4.81 3.25
N GLY A 908 -7.20 -5.07 3.12
CA GLY A 908 -6.21 -4.09 2.67
C GLY A 908 -4.86 -4.65 2.19
N GLY A 909 -4.76 -5.96 1.93
CA GLY A 909 -3.64 -6.57 1.22
C GLY A 909 -4.06 -7.05 -0.18
N ALA A 910 -4.02 -8.36 -0.41
CA ALA A 910 -4.38 -9.00 -1.67
C ALA A 910 -5.81 -9.56 -1.68
N PHE A 911 -6.31 -9.94 -2.85
CA PHE A 911 -7.47 -10.82 -2.97
C PHE A 911 -7.06 -12.26 -2.71
N GLU A 912 -7.67 -12.88 -1.71
CA GLU A 912 -7.35 -14.24 -1.24
C GLU A 912 -7.97 -15.32 -2.12
N TRP A 913 -7.17 -16.16 -2.76
CA TRP A 913 -7.68 -17.40 -3.37
C TRP A 913 -8.22 -18.37 -2.31
N LEU A 914 -9.52 -18.70 -2.41
CA LEU A 914 -10.16 -19.69 -1.56
C LEU A 914 -10.29 -21.05 -2.26
N ASP A 915 -10.28 -22.15 -1.51
CA ASP A 915 -10.80 -23.45 -1.98
C ASP A 915 -12.34 -23.49 -1.88
N ALA A 916 -12.98 -22.50 -2.52
CA ALA A 916 -14.42 -22.37 -2.61
C ALA A 916 -14.85 -22.10 -4.06
N TRP A 917 -16.02 -22.60 -4.43
CA TRP A 917 -16.64 -22.29 -5.73
C TRP A 917 -17.48 -21.02 -5.59
N TRP A 918 -17.28 -20.06 -6.48
CA TRP A 918 -18.17 -18.90 -6.60
C TRP A 918 -19.43 -19.23 -7.38
N ASP A 919 -19.31 -20.12 -8.36
CA ASP A 919 -20.40 -20.56 -9.23
C ASP A 919 -20.67 -22.06 -9.00
N PRO A 920 -21.91 -22.47 -8.66
CA PRO A 920 -22.33 -23.87 -8.60
C PRO A 920 -22.01 -24.72 -9.84
N SER A 921 -21.82 -24.09 -11.01
CA SER A 921 -21.36 -24.75 -12.24
C SER A 921 -19.92 -25.27 -12.19
N ARG A 922 -19.16 -24.91 -11.15
CA ARG A 922 -17.71 -25.20 -10.97
C ARG A 922 -16.80 -24.62 -12.06
N THR A 923 -17.24 -23.57 -12.75
CA THR A 923 -16.40 -22.85 -13.72
C THR A 923 -15.57 -21.72 -13.10
N LYS A 924 -15.83 -21.34 -11.84
CA LYS A 924 -15.19 -20.21 -11.16
C LYS A 924 -14.86 -20.50 -9.70
N ARG A 925 -13.58 -20.39 -9.35
CA ARG A 925 -13.10 -20.32 -7.95
C ARG A 925 -13.41 -18.94 -7.37
N ARG A 926 -13.56 -18.87 -6.05
CA ARG A 926 -13.79 -17.63 -5.31
C ARG A 926 -12.45 -17.02 -4.87
N THR A 927 -12.26 -15.73 -5.12
CA THR A 927 -11.41 -14.91 -4.25
C THR A 927 -12.26 -14.20 -3.19
N ALA A 928 -11.65 -13.84 -2.06
CA ALA A 928 -12.29 -13.05 -1.02
C ALA A 928 -11.37 -12.01 -0.38
N GLY A 929 -11.90 -11.19 0.55
CA GLY A 929 -11.22 -9.98 1.01
C GLY A 929 -11.32 -8.88 -0.05
N GLY A 930 -10.36 -7.94 -0.02
CA GLY A 930 -10.35 -6.81 -0.95
C GLY A 930 -8.94 -6.31 -1.27
N ALA A 931 -8.55 -6.38 -2.55
CA ALA A 931 -7.43 -5.63 -3.09
C ALA A 931 -7.86 -4.24 -3.63
N TRP A 932 -6.89 -3.36 -3.79
CA TRP A 932 -7.14 -1.92 -3.78
C TRP A 932 -7.57 -1.25 -5.09
N ALA A 933 -7.58 -1.94 -6.25
CA ALA A 933 -8.06 -1.29 -7.48
C ALA A 933 -9.58 -1.01 -7.46
N HIS A 934 -10.29 -1.56 -6.48
CA HIS A 934 -11.75 -1.51 -6.36
C HIS A 934 -12.21 -0.43 -5.37
N ALA A 935 -12.59 0.74 -5.89
CA ALA A 935 -13.07 1.89 -5.11
C ALA A 935 -14.48 1.75 -4.48
N GLU A 936 -14.98 0.53 -4.29
CA GLU A 936 -16.33 0.24 -3.80
C GLU A 936 -16.31 -0.38 -2.39
N PRO A 937 -16.95 0.24 -1.37
CA PRO A 937 -17.00 -0.27 0.00
C PRO A 937 -17.50 -1.71 0.15
N GLU A 938 -18.37 -2.17 -0.76
CA GLU A 938 -18.92 -3.53 -0.73
C GLU A 938 -17.88 -4.60 -1.12
N VAL A 939 -16.86 -4.23 -1.90
CA VAL A 939 -15.75 -5.13 -2.28
C VAL A 939 -14.75 -5.24 -1.13
N GLY A 940 -14.45 -4.13 -0.45
CA GLY A 940 -13.54 -4.08 0.70
C GLY A 940 -14.09 -4.72 1.99
N ARG A 941 -15.07 -5.63 1.91
CA ARG A 941 -15.57 -6.45 3.02
C ARG A 941 -14.80 -7.76 3.10
N VAL A 942 -14.73 -8.38 4.28
CA VAL A 942 -14.13 -9.74 4.42
C VAL A 942 -14.89 -10.75 3.57
N GLU A 943 -16.22 -10.66 3.53
CA GLU A 943 -17.07 -11.51 2.68
C GLU A 943 -17.14 -11.05 1.22
N GLY A 944 -16.58 -9.88 0.91
CA GLY A 944 -16.39 -9.37 -0.44
C GLY A 944 -15.45 -10.27 -1.24
N GLY A 945 -15.39 -10.05 -2.55
CA GLY A 945 -14.63 -10.89 -3.47
C GLY A 945 -15.41 -11.23 -4.75
N MET A 946 -14.82 -12.08 -5.58
CA MET A 946 -15.32 -12.34 -6.94
C MET A 946 -15.05 -13.76 -7.44
N GLY A 947 -15.80 -14.18 -8.46
CA GLY A 947 -15.62 -15.47 -9.12
C GLY A 947 -14.71 -15.38 -10.34
N MET A 948 -13.58 -16.09 -10.31
CA MET A 948 -12.57 -16.09 -11.37
C MET A 948 -12.20 -17.50 -11.84
N SER A 949 -11.67 -17.56 -13.07
CA SER A 949 -11.15 -18.80 -13.65
C SER A 949 -9.88 -19.20 -12.89
N PRO A 950 -9.68 -20.47 -12.51
CA PRO A 950 -8.55 -20.89 -11.68
C PRO A 950 -7.18 -20.72 -12.34
N ASP A 951 -7.14 -20.62 -13.67
CA ASP A 951 -5.96 -20.33 -14.50
C ASP A 951 -5.65 -18.82 -14.66
N LYS A 952 -6.54 -17.92 -14.19
CA LYS A 952 -6.32 -16.48 -14.30
C LYS A 952 -5.24 -16.02 -13.31
N THR A 953 -4.16 -15.47 -13.85
CA THR A 953 -3.22 -14.61 -13.10
C THR A 953 -3.65 -13.14 -13.24
N GLY A 954 -3.63 -12.40 -12.13
CA GLY A 954 -3.82 -10.94 -12.09
C GLY A 954 -3.03 -10.35 -10.92
N ASN A 955 -2.64 -9.08 -11.05
CA ASN A 955 -1.65 -8.46 -10.17
C ASN A 955 -2.21 -8.09 -8.77
N GLU A 956 -3.43 -8.49 -8.44
CA GLU A 956 -4.09 -8.25 -7.15
C GLU A 956 -4.42 -9.55 -6.41
N GLU A 957 -4.34 -10.68 -7.10
CA GLU A 957 -4.62 -12.01 -6.60
C GLU A 957 -3.40 -12.62 -5.90
N GLY A 958 -3.53 -12.81 -4.59
CA GLY A 958 -2.60 -13.50 -3.71
C GLY A 958 -3.28 -14.64 -2.97
N PHE A 959 -2.65 -15.15 -1.91
CA PHE A 959 -3.25 -16.18 -1.06
C PHE A 959 -2.51 -16.32 0.28
N ARG A 960 -3.22 -16.88 1.26
CA ARG A 960 -2.68 -17.39 2.51
C ARG A 960 -3.13 -18.82 2.77
N LEU A 961 -2.40 -19.55 3.61
CA LEU A 961 -2.71 -20.95 3.93
C LEU A 961 -3.53 -21.06 5.22
N VAL A 962 -4.35 -22.11 5.30
CA VAL A 962 -4.89 -22.67 6.55
C VAL A 962 -4.25 -24.01 6.85
N ALA A 963 -4.04 -24.27 8.13
CA ALA A 963 -3.62 -25.57 8.66
C ALA A 963 -4.78 -26.23 9.40
N ARG A 964 -4.95 -27.54 9.22
CA ARG A 964 -5.96 -28.37 9.91
C ARG A 964 -5.32 -29.61 10.51
N SER A 965 -5.92 -30.15 11.58
CA SER A 965 -5.59 -31.50 12.07
C SER A 965 -5.98 -32.54 11.01
N GLU A 966 -5.26 -33.67 10.94
CA GLU A 966 -5.67 -34.82 10.11
C GLU A 966 -7.04 -35.40 10.53
N GLU A 967 -7.44 -35.22 11.80
CA GLU A 967 -8.77 -35.57 12.32
C GLU A 967 -9.88 -34.59 11.87
N ASP A 968 -9.49 -33.40 11.41
CA ASP A 968 -10.36 -32.27 11.03
C ASP A 968 -10.43 -32.05 9.51
N ARG A 969 -10.06 -33.06 8.72
CA ARG A 969 -10.28 -33.06 7.27
C ARG A 969 -11.79 -33.10 6.94
N PRO A 970 -12.28 -32.29 5.99
CA PRO A 970 -13.67 -32.37 5.50
C PRO A 970 -13.94 -33.62 4.65
#